data_AF-A0A812UT58-F1
#
_entry.id   AF-A0A812UT58-F1
#
_cell.length_a   1.000
_cell.length_b   1.000
_cell.length_c   1.000
_cell.angle_alpha   90.00
_cell.angle_beta   90.00
_cell.angle_gamma   90.00
#
_symmetry.space_group_name_H-M   'P 1'
#
loop_
_entity.id
_entity.type
_entity.pdbx_description
1 polymer ?
#
loop_
_entity_poly.entity_id
_entity_poly.type
_entity_poly.pdbx_seq_one_letter_code
_entity_poly.pdbx_strand_id
1 'polypeptide(L)'
;MTSEASDILPLHLFIERGRNSSHHYGSRLGRDIQLSQMAGSHVPDNVELGSNLMPPRDNEAASTLDVISSFSRAEPAADDAGHMATLTPSCFSLVLMCAVHNVNLWVPLILVIPVSIAQTSVLYIVTFKSPEYLFGSGRWLLPVSASKSLNAMKAFASILMLGQIAEEFYEIGESASVLRRSRLEKNWRWYTCWLVVAMQYLLALMVLVAADHLILSRERPIEPLWITYYVFMTLNFDNMLVRFISYVRTMERAPAWKVDVYEPTSPTSADHVRRSDHMQRLFLVWIPVAVAISLNISSRVFNILPITLLRYGSVTNDRPVVMMTPSVGLPHSCCPAEAVWNGTLSEESIKFSIPCLSRDAPEDLVAAPVVYWVAWPRRRGTPTSLQVREGRGADGSRGIVSGRATATPLQLEFWLQRHGYGVSQAADIFNALTDTNKRIGMYHFAFPYVAEFSVSKWPWKENAAIYAVAVNMATGALSPEPVSSDVLLRFDGKCGPHCMRCSHQGICRHCKAGFRPDGPTCVPCGQGCQKCDAHPVSSECSECQAGYGLTRMGLMHCLPCAARDCANCNEEDDSQAHEATARELPCRSCLEGHGLATDGSCFPCKQKNCKLCDENRCKQCQSGFAVVEDDNATRCDPCGEACLHCDKPGSCQHCQDGYAKQEDGHCKPCGDFCIHCHDRKGDGCDEGGCQSGYGLQGGQFAWRPRSICKPCRVQHCSVCDISEHSCDSCQEDFGITPSGHCAVCGPGCVECKVATACEKCDAGFVLVNGACHACADKCMSCTVSGPGSCDKHSCAKAWTAILLPKRTWHSTEESWVCRPCSDPDCERCDVQGPGGCDDKATYGPWLPPGI
;
A
#
# COMPACT_ATOMS: atom_id res chain seq x y z
N MET A 1 -5.22 -31.55 -28.22
CA MET A 1 -5.11 -31.08 -29.63
C MET A 1 -4.13 -29.92 -29.65
N THR A 2 -3.14 -30.04 -30.55
CA THR A 2 -2.06 -29.10 -30.92
C THR A 2 -1.10 -28.63 -29.83
N SER A 3 -0.01 -29.40 -29.73
CA SER A 3 1.30 -29.05 -29.16
C SER A 3 2.14 -28.27 -30.18
N GLU A 4 2.78 -27.19 -29.76
CA GLU A 4 4.01 -26.69 -30.40
C GLU A 4 5.10 -26.58 -29.33
N ALA A 5 6.22 -27.25 -29.61
CA ALA A 5 7.42 -27.28 -28.80
C ALA A 5 8.34 -26.13 -29.23
N SER A 6 8.86 -25.38 -28.25
CA SER A 6 10.03 -24.52 -28.43
C SER A 6 11.09 -24.94 -27.42
N ASP A 7 12.07 -25.68 -27.93
CA ASP A 7 13.25 -26.10 -27.18
C ASP A 7 14.24 -24.95 -27.09
N ILE A 8 14.46 -24.45 -25.87
CA ILE A 8 15.67 -23.73 -25.47
C ILE A 8 16.20 -24.48 -24.25
N LEU A 9 17.32 -25.20 -24.43
CA LEU A 9 18.06 -25.86 -23.35
C LEU A 9 18.55 -24.84 -22.31
N PRO A 10 18.35 -25.07 -21.00
CA PRO A 10 19.22 -24.54 -19.98
C PRO A 10 20.26 -25.59 -19.57
N LEU A 11 21.52 -25.16 -19.56
CA LEU A 11 22.66 -25.90 -19.03
C LEU A 11 22.52 -26.00 -17.49
N HIS A 12 21.87 -27.05 -16.99
CA HIS A 12 21.85 -27.38 -15.56
C HIS A 12 22.99 -28.36 -15.24
N LEU A 13 24.06 -27.84 -14.63
CA LEU A 13 25.07 -28.65 -13.96
C LEU A 13 24.48 -29.25 -12.67
N PHE A 14 24.63 -30.56 -12.54
CA PHE A 14 24.23 -31.39 -11.40
C PHE A 14 24.92 -30.93 -10.11
N ILE A 15 24.12 -30.61 -9.09
CA ILE A 15 24.50 -30.74 -7.67
C ILE A 15 23.48 -31.67 -7.04
N GLU A 16 23.84 -32.94 -6.88
CA GLU A 16 23.09 -33.89 -6.07
C GLU A 16 23.12 -33.41 -4.61
N ARG A 17 21.94 -33.11 -4.07
CA ARG A 17 21.73 -32.83 -2.65
C ARG A 17 20.99 -34.02 -2.07
N GLY A 18 21.72 -34.86 -1.33
CA GLY A 18 21.15 -35.95 -0.54
C GLY A 18 20.12 -35.42 0.45
N ARG A 19 18.85 -35.78 0.21
CA ARG A 19 17.70 -35.38 1.03
C ARG A 19 17.35 -36.58 1.92
N ASN A 20 17.96 -36.64 3.11
CA ASN A 20 17.50 -37.55 4.15
C ASN A 20 16.30 -36.93 4.87
N SER A 21 15.25 -37.74 4.95
CA SER A 21 14.03 -37.57 5.72
C SER A 21 14.33 -37.37 7.21
N SER A 22 13.59 -36.46 7.85
CA SER A 22 13.37 -36.55 9.30
C SER A 22 11.92 -36.20 9.62
N HIS A 23 11.35 -37.15 10.35
CA HIS A 23 9.98 -37.22 10.85
C HIS A 23 9.66 -36.10 11.85
N HIS A 24 8.37 -35.82 11.94
CA HIS A 24 7.67 -35.21 13.07
C HIS A 24 8.23 -35.59 14.44
N TYR A 25 8.54 -34.60 15.27
CA TYR A 25 8.26 -34.62 16.71
C TYR A 25 7.99 -33.19 17.18
N GLY A 26 6.85 -33.01 17.85
CA GLY A 26 6.51 -31.79 18.57
C GLY A 26 6.75 -31.94 20.06
N SER A 27 7.14 -30.85 20.73
CA SER A 27 7.05 -30.61 22.18
C SER A 27 7.59 -29.20 22.45
N ARG A 28 6.80 -28.24 22.97
CA ARG A 28 6.49 -27.96 24.38
C ARG A 28 7.71 -27.77 25.31
N LEU A 29 7.71 -26.56 25.92
CA LEU A 29 8.33 -26.11 27.18
C LEU A 29 9.86 -26.14 27.36
N GLY A 30 10.43 -24.94 27.62
CA GLY A 30 10.76 -24.52 28.99
C GLY A 30 12.20 -24.66 29.49
N ARG A 31 12.78 -23.50 29.84
CA ARG A 31 13.78 -23.19 30.90
C ARG A 31 15.25 -23.68 30.79
N ASP A 32 16.11 -22.66 30.85
CA ASP A 32 17.22 -22.41 31.79
C ASP A 32 18.43 -23.37 31.96
N ILE A 33 19.60 -22.72 31.98
CA ILE A 33 20.88 -22.99 32.69
C ILE A 33 22.12 -23.36 31.86
N GLN A 34 23.22 -22.84 32.40
CA GLN A 34 24.56 -22.52 31.93
C GLN A 34 25.53 -23.71 31.74
N LEU A 35 26.67 -23.35 31.12
CA LEU A 35 28.06 -23.76 31.44
C LEU A 35 28.41 -25.26 31.39
N SER A 36 29.34 -25.63 30.49
CA SER A 36 30.76 -25.89 30.82
C SER A 36 31.50 -26.69 29.74
N GLN A 37 32.83 -26.69 29.87
CA GLN A 37 33.91 -27.13 28.99
C GLN A 37 33.96 -28.65 28.73
N MET A 38 34.64 -29.04 27.63
CA MET A 38 35.60 -30.17 27.48
C MET A 38 36.01 -30.23 25.98
N ALA A 39 37.26 -30.00 25.58
CA ALA A 39 38.45 -30.86 25.65
C ALA A 39 38.36 -32.15 24.81
N GLY A 40 39.00 -32.11 23.63
CA GLY A 40 39.82 -33.16 22.98
C GLY A 40 39.20 -34.52 22.60
N SER A 41 39.32 -34.89 21.31
CA SER A 41 39.91 -36.19 20.92
C SER A 41 40.00 -36.39 19.40
N HIS A 42 41.15 -36.94 18.99
CA HIS A 42 41.35 -37.97 17.97
C HIS A 42 41.10 -37.70 16.47
N VAL A 43 42.24 -37.61 15.77
CA VAL A 43 42.47 -37.95 14.36
C VAL A 43 42.51 -39.48 14.19
N PRO A 44 42.01 -40.00 13.06
CA PRO A 44 42.62 -41.17 12.45
C PRO A 44 43.10 -40.91 11.02
N ASP A 45 44.29 -41.42 10.75
CA ASP A 45 44.97 -41.50 9.46
C ASP A 45 44.39 -42.57 8.52
N ASN A 46 44.79 -42.43 7.25
CA ASN A 46 44.93 -43.45 6.20
C ASN A 46 43.69 -43.88 5.41
N VAL A 47 43.64 -43.43 4.14
CA VAL A 47 43.10 -44.21 3.02
C VAL A 47 44.09 -44.14 1.85
N GLU A 48 44.65 -45.30 1.53
CA GLU A 48 45.51 -45.59 0.37
C GLU A 48 44.70 -45.48 -0.93
N LEU A 49 45.22 -44.76 -1.94
CA LEU A 49 44.68 -44.79 -3.30
C LEU A 49 45.52 -45.74 -4.17
N GLY A 50 44.89 -46.82 -4.60
CA GLY A 50 45.44 -47.83 -5.50
C GLY A 50 45.70 -47.31 -6.91
N SER A 51 46.89 -47.63 -7.41
CA SER A 51 47.34 -47.50 -8.78
C SER A 51 46.86 -48.69 -9.63
N ASN A 52 46.13 -48.44 -10.71
CA ASN A 52 45.84 -49.44 -11.74
C ASN A 52 46.16 -48.94 -13.16
N LEU A 53 47.26 -49.50 -13.65
CA LEU A 53 47.63 -49.95 -15.01
C LEU A 53 46.65 -49.67 -16.17
N MET A 54 47.17 -48.99 -17.21
CA MET A 54 46.65 -48.94 -18.58
C MET A 54 47.34 -50.00 -19.48
N PRO A 55 46.63 -50.61 -20.45
CA PRO A 55 47.19 -51.56 -21.43
C PRO A 55 47.63 -50.88 -22.76
N PRO A 56 48.28 -51.62 -23.69
CA PRO A 56 49.17 -51.03 -24.69
C PRO A 56 48.51 -50.60 -26.00
N ARG A 57 49.28 -49.77 -26.73
CA ARG A 57 49.06 -49.22 -28.07
C ARG A 57 49.01 -50.31 -29.16
N ASP A 58 48.04 -50.18 -30.06
CA ASP A 58 48.10 -50.70 -31.42
C ASP A 58 48.16 -49.54 -32.44
N ASN A 59 48.92 -49.78 -33.49
CA ASN A 59 49.11 -48.93 -34.67
C ASN A 59 47.91 -49.06 -35.61
N GLU A 60 47.48 -47.98 -36.27
CA GLU A 60 47.30 -47.94 -37.73
C GLU A 60 46.79 -46.60 -38.28
N ALA A 61 47.35 -46.30 -39.46
CA ALA A 61 46.77 -45.64 -40.65
C ALA A 61 46.37 -44.16 -40.65
N ALA A 62 46.94 -43.49 -41.66
CA ALA A 62 46.79 -42.10 -42.05
C ALA A 62 45.47 -41.77 -42.76
N SER A 63 45.00 -40.53 -42.62
CA SER A 63 44.38 -39.79 -43.74
C SER A 63 44.46 -38.26 -43.56
N THR A 64 45.24 -37.66 -44.46
CA THR A 64 45.06 -36.35 -45.14
C THR A 64 44.16 -35.27 -44.53
N LEU A 65 44.79 -34.20 -44.02
CA LEU A 65 44.30 -32.82 -44.13
C LEU A 65 45.47 -31.82 -44.01
N ASP A 66 46.20 -31.67 -45.12
CA ASP A 66 47.28 -30.69 -45.29
C ASP A 66 46.68 -29.33 -45.64
N VAL A 67 46.52 -28.47 -44.63
CA VAL A 67 46.61 -27.01 -44.78
C VAL A 67 47.24 -26.48 -43.49
N ILE A 68 48.36 -25.77 -43.60
CA ILE A 68 49.22 -25.21 -42.53
C ILE A 68 50.37 -26.15 -42.10
N SER A 69 51.24 -26.53 -43.04
CA SER A 69 52.61 -27.03 -42.77
C SER A 69 53.66 -26.22 -43.55
N SER A 70 53.66 -24.89 -43.36
CA SER A 70 54.73 -24.01 -43.87
C SER A 70 55.47 -23.32 -42.71
N PHE A 71 56.07 -24.11 -41.83
CA PHE A 71 57.06 -23.64 -40.86
C PHE A 71 58.12 -24.74 -40.68
N SER A 72 59.13 -24.77 -41.55
CA SER A 72 60.52 -25.11 -41.20
C SER A 72 61.40 -25.23 -42.45
N ARG A 73 62.33 -24.28 -42.61
CA ARG A 73 63.76 -24.48 -42.93
C ARG A 73 64.34 -23.16 -43.44
N ALA A 74 65.05 -22.48 -42.56
CA ALA A 74 66.18 -21.64 -42.94
C ALA A 74 67.33 -22.04 -42.01
N GLU A 75 68.45 -22.44 -42.60
CA GLU A 75 69.71 -22.76 -41.91
C GLU A 75 70.34 -21.50 -41.30
N PRO A 76 71.12 -21.61 -40.21
CA PRO A 76 71.62 -20.46 -39.48
C PRO A 76 72.92 -19.94 -40.09
N ALA A 77 72.95 -18.64 -40.40
CA ALA A 77 74.19 -17.90 -40.63
C ALA A 77 74.44 -16.97 -39.43
N ALA A 78 75.51 -17.28 -38.69
CA ALA A 78 76.39 -16.44 -37.86
C ALA A 78 75.79 -15.36 -36.92
N ASP A 79 75.89 -15.64 -35.61
CA ASP A 79 76.29 -14.75 -34.50
C ASP A 79 75.83 -13.28 -34.49
N ASP A 80 74.53 -13.05 -34.58
CA ASP A 80 73.89 -11.97 -33.82
C ASP A 80 73.04 -12.63 -32.74
N ALA A 81 73.49 -12.58 -31.49
CA ALA A 81 72.75 -13.06 -30.32
C ALA A 81 71.53 -12.16 -30.06
N GLY A 82 70.53 -12.25 -30.93
CA GLY A 82 69.26 -11.56 -30.78
C GLY A 82 68.58 -12.00 -29.48
N HIS A 83 68.24 -11.03 -28.64
CA HIS A 83 67.45 -11.29 -27.45
C HIS A 83 66.04 -11.75 -27.85
N MET A 84 65.77 -13.04 -27.71
CA MET A 84 64.44 -13.62 -27.89
C MET A 84 63.59 -13.35 -26.65
N ALA A 85 62.47 -12.64 -26.80
CA ALA A 85 61.46 -12.52 -25.76
C ALA A 85 60.50 -13.73 -25.83
N THR A 86 60.20 -14.33 -24.67
CA THR A 86 59.26 -15.44 -24.54
C THR A 86 57.89 -14.92 -24.13
N LEU A 87 56.88 -15.07 -24.99
CA LEU A 87 55.50 -14.72 -24.66
C LEU A 87 54.79 -15.89 -23.97
N THR A 88 53.95 -15.58 -22.98
CA THR A 88 53.04 -16.55 -22.37
C THR A 88 51.98 -17.00 -23.40
N PRO A 89 51.61 -18.29 -23.43
CA PRO A 89 50.68 -18.82 -24.42
C PRO A 89 49.22 -18.47 -24.07
N SER A 90 48.79 -17.27 -24.50
CA SER A 90 47.42 -16.76 -24.37
C SER A 90 46.77 -16.52 -25.74
N CYS A 91 45.44 -16.40 -25.80
CA CYS A 91 44.74 -16.10 -27.07
C CYS A 91 45.22 -14.77 -27.67
N PHE A 92 45.59 -13.81 -26.82
CA PHE A 92 46.10 -12.50 -27.19
C PHE A 92 47.52 -12.58 -27.75
N SER A 93 48.39 -13.34 -27.08
CA SER A 93 49.75 -13.60 -27.55
C SER A 93 49.75 -14.36 -28.89
N LEU A 94 48.70 -15.17 -29.20
CA LEU A 94 48.56 -15.85 -30.49
C LEU A 94 48.33 -14.84 -31.62
N VAL A 95 47.50 -13.81 -31.39
CA VAL A 95 47.29 -12.73 -32.35
C VAL A 95 48.61 -11.99 -32.62
N LEU A 96 49.37 -11.72 -31.55
CA LEU A 96 50.66 -11.04 -31.66
C LEU A 96 51.65 -11.88 -32.48
N MET A 97 51.73 -13.18 -32.22
CA MET A 97 52.55 -14.11 -33.01
C MET A 97 52.14 -14.14 -34.48
N CYS A 98 50.84 -14.23 -34.77
CA CYS A 98 50.35 -14.19 -36.15
C CYS A 98 50.68 -12.86 -36.84
N ALA A 99 50.62 -11.73 -36.11
CA ALA A 99 51.00 -10.43 -36.65
C ALA A 99 52.48 -10.37 -37.01
N VAL A 100 53.36 -10.80 -36.09
CA VAL A 100 54.82 -10.79 -36.26
C VAL A 100 55.24 -11.66 -37.44
N HIS A 101 54.64 -12.84 -37.59
CA HIS A 101 54.95 -13.76 -38.68
C HIS A 101 54.20 -13.48 -40.00
N ASN A 102 53.52 -12.34 -40.11
CA ASN A 102 52.74 -11.95 -41.28
C ASN A 102 51.64 -12.95 -41.69
N VAL A 103 51.17 -13.77 -40.74
CA VAL A 103 50.07 -14.73 -40.91
C VAL A 103 48.73 -13.99 -40.94
N ASN A 104 47.71 -14.61 -41.54
CA ASN A 104 46.36 -14.05 -41.59
C ASN A 104 45.79 -13.83 -40.18
N LEU A 105 45.61 -12.56 -39.80
CA LEU A 105 45.11 -12.11 -38.48
C LEU A 105 43.62 -12.41 -38.26
N TRP A 106 42.84 -12.71 -39.30
CA TRP A 106 41.41 -12.98 -39.15
C TRP A 106 41.14 -14.22 -38.29
N VAL A 107 41.96 -15.26 -38.42
CA VAL A 107 41.79 -16.52 -37.67
C VAL A 107 41.92 -16.31 -36.15
N PRO A 108 43.01 -15.72 -35.62
CA PRO A 108 43.13 -15.50 -34.18
C PRO A 108 42.17 -14.43 -33.66
N LEU A 109 41.78 -13.43 -34.46
CA LEU A 109 40.76 -12.45 -34.07
C LEU A 109 39.37 -13.09 -33.90
N ILE A 110 38.99 -14.00 -34.80
CA ILE A 110 37.75 -14.78 -34.70
C ILE A 110 37.72 -15.63 -33.42
N LEU A 111 38.87 -15.99 -32.87
CA LEU A 111 38.96 -16.71 -31.59
C LEU A 111 38.86 -15.77 -30.37
N VAL A 112 39.61 -14.65 -30.39
CA VAL A 112 39.71 -13.73 -29.24
C VAL A 112 38.42 -12.99 -28.97
N ILE A 113 37.70 -12.57 -30.01
CA ILE A 113 36.47 -11.77 -29.84
C ILE A 113 35.38 -12.55 -29.10
N PRO A 114 34.98 -13.78 -29.50
CA PRO A 114 33.99 -14.57 -28.76
C PRO A 114 34.40 -14.88 -27.33
N VAL A 115 35.69 -15.15 -27.09
CA VAL A 115 36.22 -15.42 -25.75
C VAL A 115 36.07 -14.18 -24.86
N SER A 116 36.47 -13.02 -25.36
CA SER A 116 36.34 -11.75 -24.65
C SER A 116 34.86 -11.41 -24.38
N ILE A 117 33.98 -11.66 -25.35
CA ILE A 117 32.53 -11.49 -25.20
C ILE A 117 31.98 -12.45 -24.15
N ALA A 118 32.40 -13.72 -24.16
CA ALA A 118 31.95 -14.72 -23.19
C ALA A 118 32.39 -14.37 -21.77
N GLN A 119 33.67 -14.03 -21.57
CA GLN A 119 34.21 -13.59 -20.28
C GLN A 119 33.48 -12.34 -19.78
N THR A 120 33.33 -11.31 -20.64
CA THR A 120 32.60 -10.08 -20.31
C THR A 120 31.12 -10.36 -19.98
N SER A 121 30.46 -11.26 -20.72
CA SER A 121 29.06 -11.62 -20.51
C SER A 121 28.85 -12.35 -19.19
N VAL A 122 29.73 -13.29 -18.85
CA VAL A 122 29.69 -14.00 -17.56
C VAL A 122 29.88 -13.00 -16.42
N LEU A 123 30.90 -12.14 -16.50
CA LEU A 123 31.14 -11.10 -15.49
C LEU A 123 29.94 -10.17 -15.37
N TYR A 124 29.37 -9.72 -16.49
CA TYR A 124 28.21 -8.85 -16.51
C TYR A 124 26.98 -9.49 -15.87
N ILE A 125 26.69 -10.76 -16.21
CA ILE A 125 25.56 -11.50 -15.65
C ILE A 125 25.73 -11.67 -14.13
N VAL A 126 26.92 -12.08 -13.71
CA VAL A 126 27.20 -12.30 -12.29
C VAL A 126 27.13 -10.98 -11.53
N THR A 127 27.72 -9.89 -12.02
CA THR A 127 27.80 -8.63 -11.26
C THR A 127 26.60 -7.72 -11.37
N PHE A 128 25.99 -7.56 -12.55
CA PHE A 128 24.96 -6.55 -12.77
C PHE A 128 23.54 -7.12 -12.82
N LYS A 129 23.39 -8.39 -13.23
CA LYS A 129 22.06 -8.99 -13.42
C LYS A 129 21.51 -9.65 -12.15
N SER A 130 22.38 -10.02 -11.21
CA SER A 130 22.00 -10.78 -10.02
C SER A 130 21.85 -9.82 -8.82
N PRO A 131 20.61 -9.45 -8.42
CA PRO A 131 20.37 -8.44 -7.38
C PRO A 131 20.90 -8.86 -6.00
N GLU A 132 21.04 -10.16 -5.79
CA GLU A 132 21.58 -10.79 -4.58
C GLU A 132 23.00 -10.39 -4.21
N TYR A 133 23.79 -9.83 -5.14
CA TYR A 133 25.13 -9.30 -4.84
C TYR A 133 25.15 -7.81 -4.50
N LEU A 134 24.02 -7.12 -4.67
CA LEU A 134 23.86 -5.70 -4.35
C LEU A 134 23.05 -5.54 -3.06
N PHE A 135 22.02 -6.35 -2.90
CA PHE A 135 21.06 -6.27 -1.79
C PHE A 135 20.66 -7.68 -1.34
N GLY A 136 20.84 -7.97 -0.06
CA GLY A 136 20.60 -9.30 0.52
C GLY A 136 19.99 -9.17 1.92
N SER A 137 19.12 -10.11 2.30
CA SER A 137 18.50 -10.13 3.64
C SER A 137 17.83 -8.81 4.06
N GLY A 138 17.25 -8.09 3.11
CA GLY A 138 16.59 -6.81 3.37
C GLY A 138 17.53 -5.64 3.66
N ARG A 139 18.80 -5.71 3.25
CA ARG A 139 19.74 -4.60 3.40
C ARG A 139 20.72 -4.54 2.23
N TRP A 140 21.27 -3.36 2.01
CA TRP A 140 22.44 -3.21 1.15
C TRP A 140 23.60 -4.02 1.70
N LEU A 141 24.27 -4.78 0.84
CA LEU A 141 25.45 -5.53 1.26
C LEU A 141 26.58 -4.54 1.53
N LEU A 142 27.26 -4.73 2.66
CA LEU A 142 28.31 -3.83 3.14
C LEU A 142 29.69 -4.49 2.94
N PRO A 143 30.71 -3.72 2.52
CA PRO A 143 32.06 -4.24 2.38
C PRO A 143 32.62 -4.69 3.74
N VAL A 144 32.31 -3.96 4.81
CA VAL A 144 32.72 -4.27 6.18
C VAL A 144 31.56 -4.91 6.94
N SER A 145 31.78 -6.13 7.43
CA SER A 145 30.83 -6.84 8.29
C SER A 145 31.15 -6.63 9.77
N ALA A 146 30.19 -6.88 10.66
CA ALA A 146 30.43 -6.95 12.09
C ALA A 146 31.38 -8.12 12.49
N SER A 147 31.44 -9.17 11.65
CA SER A 147 32.30 -10.32 11.91
C SER A 147 33.76 -10.05 11.48
N LYS A 148 34.68 -10.05 12.45
CA LYS A 148 36.12 -9.89 12.20
C LYS A 148 36.69 -10.98 11.29
N SER A 149 36.25 -12.23 11.44
CA SER A 149 36.75 -13.36 10.63
C SER A 149 36.32 -13.23 9.17
N LEU A 150 35.10 -12.77 8.91
CA LEU A 150 34.64 -12.50 7.55
C LEU A 150 35.45 -11.38 6.89
N ASN A 151 35.72 -10.29 7.61
CA ASN A 151 36.52 -9.18 7.08
C ASN A 151 37.97 -9.61 6.78
N ALA A 152 38.55 -10.47 7.63
CA ALA A 152 39.87 -11.05 7.38
C ALA A 152 39.88 -11.92 6.12
N MET A 153 38.85 -12.76 5.93
CA MET A 153 38.71 -13.58 4.72
C MET A 153 38.49 -12.74 3.46
N LYS A 154 37.69 -11.67 3.52
CA LYS A 154 37.54 -10.71 2.41
C LYS A 154 38.88 -10.06 2.06
N ALA A 155 39.63 -9.60 3.06
CA ALA A 155 40.94 -8.98 2.83
C ALA A 155 41.94 -9.97 2.21
N PHE A 156 42.00 -11.20 2.71
CA PHE A 156 42.85 -12.25 2.16
C PHE A 156 42.47 -12.60 0.71
N ALA A 157 41.17 -12.78 0.44
CA ALA A 157 40.65 -13.03 -0.90
C ALA A 157 40.96 -11.89 -1.88
N SER A 158 40.82 -10.62 -1.44
CA SER A 158 41.21 -9.44 -2.23
C SER A 158 42.71 -9.41 -2.52
N ILE A 159 43.58 -9.78 -1.58
CA ILE A 159 45.04 -9.83 -1.80
C ILE A 159 45.40 -10.91 -2.82
N LEU A 160 44.83 -12.12 -2.70
CA LEU A 160 45.03 -13.19 -3.68
C LEU A 160 44.58 -12.76 -5.08
N MET A 161 43.43 -12.09 -5.16
CA MET A 161 42.88 -11.58 -6.40
C MET A 161 43.77 -10.50 -7.03
N LEU A 162 44.28 -9.56 -6.24
CA LEU A 162 45.24 -8.55 -6.71
C LEU A 162 46.54 -9.17 -7.23
N GLY A 163 47.03 -10.23 -6.58
CA GLY A 163 48.22 -10.96 -7.03
C GLY A 163 48.03 -11.56 -8.43
N GLN A 164 46.93 -12.28 -8.63
CA GLN A 164 46.62 -12.89 -9.93
C GLN A 164 46.43 -11.84 -11.02
N ILE A 165 45.71 -10.76 -10.73
CA ILE A 165 45.46 -9.73 -11.73
C ILE A 165 46.73 -8.91 -12.03
N ALA A 166 47.62 -8.73 -11.06
CA ALA A 166 48.92 -8.12 -11.30
C ALA A 166 49.78 -8.96 -12.28
N GLU A 167 49.68 -10.29 -12.22
CA GLU A 167 50.32 -11.19 -13.20
C GLU A 167 49.76 -10.97 -14.61
N GLU A 168 48.43 -10.90 -14.77
CA GLU A 168 47.79 -10.60 -16.06
C GLU A 168 48.23 -9.22 -16.62
N PHE A 169 48.26 -8.19 -15.79
CA PHE A 169 48.75 -6.87 -16.22
C PHE A 169 50.23 -6.87 -16.56
N TYR A 170 51.03 -7.68 -15.87
CA TYR A 170 52.44 -7.87 -16.20
C TYR A 170 52.60 -8.50 -17.59
N GLU A 171 51.83 -9.55 -17.90
CA GLU A 171 51.82 -10.19 -19.23
C GLU A 171 51.37 -9.24 -20.34
N ILE A 172 50.35 -8.40 -20.08
CA ILE A 172 49.91 -7.33 -21.00
C ILE A 172 51.04 -6.32 -21.22
N GLY A 173 51.74 -5.94 -20.15
CA GLY A 173 52.89 -5.05 -20.18
C GLY A 173 54.04 -5.60 -21.04
N GLU A 174 54.32 -6.90 -20.91
CA GLU A 174 55.31 -7.61 -21.72
C GLU A 174 54.89 -7.68 -23.19
N SER A 175 53.64 -8.06 -23.47
CA SER A 175 53.08 -8.11 -24.83
C SER A 175 53.14 -6.74 -25.53
N ALA A 176 52.80 -5.67 -24.81
CA ALA A 176 52.87 -4.31 -25.32
C ALA A 176 54.33 -3.83 -25.52
N SER A 177 55.27 -4.29 -24.69
CA SER A 177 56.71 -4.02 -24.84
C SER A 177 57.26 -4.72 -26.08
N VAL A 178 56.91 -6.00 -26.28
CA VAL A 178 57.25 -6.76 -27.50
C VAL A 178 56.67 -6.07 -28.73
N LEU A 179 55.40 -5.67 -28.69
CA LEU A 179 54.76 -4.95 -29.80
C LEU A 179 55.46 -3.63 -30.14
N ARG A 180 55.87 -2.86 -29.12
CA ARG A 180 56.60 -1.59 -29.31
C ARG A 180 57.98 -1.78 -29.92
N ARG A 181 58.69 -2.85 -29.56
CA ARG A 181 60.05 -3.16 -30.04
C ARG A 181 60.07 -4.01 -31.32
N SER A 182 58.94 -4.60 -31.69
CA SER A 182 58.81 -5.36 -32.94
C SER A 182 58.96 -4.45 -34.16
N ARG A 183 59.59 -4.97 -35.23
CA ARG A 183 59.69 -4.28 -36.53
C ARG A 183 58.41 -4.37 -37.36
N LEU A 184 57.24 -4.37 -36.71
CA LEU A 184 55.98 -4.30 -37.44
C LEU A 184 55.89 -2.94 -38.12
N GLU A 185 55.76 -2.95 -39.45
CA GLU A 185 55.43 -1.73 -40.19
C GLU A 185 54.17 -1.10 -39.59
N LYS A 186 54.14 0.24 -39.50
CA LYS A 186 53.00 1.02 -38.98
C LYS A 186 51.80 0.96 -39.92
N ASN A 187 51.27 -0.25 -40.10
CA ASN A 187 50.16 -0.61 -40.96
C ASN A 187 48.99 -1.07 -40.10
N TRP A 188 47.88 -1.48 -40.72
CA TRP A 188 46.70 -2.04 -40.05
C TRP A 188 47.04 -3.08 -38.96
N ARG A 189 47.99 -3.98 -39.23
CA ARG A 189 48.42 -5.04 -38.29
C ARG A 189 48.92 -4.50 -36.96
N TRP A 190 49.65 -3.38 -36.98
CA TRP A 190 50.17 -2.74 -35.78
C TRP A 190 49.02 -2.21 -34.91
N TYR A 191 48.03 -1.54 -35.52
CA TYR A 191 46.84 -1.06 -34.81
C TYR A 191 45.98 -2.20 -34.27
N THR A 192 45.84 -3.29 -35.03
CA THR A 192 45.12 -4.49 -34.56
C THR A 192 45.74 -5.07 -33.30
N CYS A 193 47.07 -5.17 -33.23
CA CYS A 193 47.75 -5.68 -32.04
C CYS A 193 47.56 -4.76 -30.83
N TRP A 194 47.62 -3.44 -31.02
CA TRP A 194 47.34 -2.49 -29.93
C TRP A 194 45.89 -2.53 -29.48
N LEU A 195 44.94 -2.73 -30.40
CA LEU A 195 43.53 -2.93 -30.05
C LEU A 195 43.33 -4.18 -29.20
N VAL A 196 44.01 -5.28 -29.53
CA VAL A 196 43.94 -6.55 -28.80
C VAL A 196 44.54 -6.42 -27.41
N VAL A 197 45.70 -5.76 -27.27
CA VAL A 197 46.29 -5.41 -25.96
C VAL A 197 45.34 -4.52 -25.15
N ALA A 198 44.72 -3.52 -25.78
CA ALA A 198 43.76 -2.64 -25.12
C ALA A 198 42.49 -3.39 -24.66
N MET A 199 41.98 -4.32 -25.48
CA MET A 199 40.86 -5.18 -25.11
C MET A 199 41.20 -6.07 -23.92
N GLN A 200 42.38 -6.71 -23.90
CA GLN A 200 42.83 -7.52 -22.77
C GLN A 200 42.95 -6.68 -21.49
N TYR A 201 43.52 -5.47 -21.61
CA TYR A 201 43.64 -4.53 -20.50
C TYR A 201 42.27 -4.09 -19.94
N LEU A 202 41.31 -3.76 -20.82
CA LEU A 202 39.96 -3.41 -20.40
C LEU A 202 39.23 -4.60 -19.75
N LEU A 203 39.41 -5.81 -20.28
CA LEU A 203 38.84 -7.02 -19.70
C LEU A 203 39.42 -7.28 -18.30
N ALA A 204 40.74 -7.22 -18.13
CA ALA A 204 41.39 -7.38 -16.83
C ALA A 204 40.92 -6.33 -15.82
N LEU A 205 40.74 -5.08 -16.26
CA LEU A 205 40.19 -4.00 -15.43
C LEU A 205 38.72 -4.26 -15.04
N MET A 206 37.88 -4.75 -15.97
CA MET A 206 36.49 -5.11 -15.66
C MET A 206 36.42 -6.28 -14.66
N VAL A 207 37.25 -7.31 -14.85
CA VAL A 207 37.35 -8.45 -13.93
C VAL A 207 37.76 -7.96 -12.54
N LEU A 208 38.73 -7.07 -12.45
CA LEU A 208 39.22 -6.51 -11.20
C LEU A 208 38.11 -5.82 -10.41
N VAL A 209 37.34 -4.93 -11.05
CA VAL A 209 36.21 -4.23 -10.42
C VAL A 209 35.09 -5.21 -10.04
N ALA A 210 34.78 -6.17 -10.92
CA ALA A 210 33.78 -7.19 -10.71
C ALA A 210 34.12 -8.11 -9.52
N ALA A 211 35.36 -8.60 -9.48
CA ALA A 211 35.86 -9.48 -8.46
C ALA A 211 35.90 -8.79 -7.10
N ASP A 212 36.38 -7.55 -7.05
CA ASP A 212 36.41 -6.78 -5.81
C ASP A 212 35.00 -6.60 -5.24
N HIS A 213 34.04 -6.25 -6.10
CA HIS A 213 32.63 -6.18 -5.72
C HIS A 213 32.09 -7.51 -5.18
N LEU A 214 32.31 -8.61 -5.89
CA LEU A 214 31.79 -9.94 -5.53
C LEU A 214 32.44 -10.52 -4.27
N ILE A 215 33.69 -10.20 -3.98
CA ILE A 215 34.38 -10.57 -2.75
C ILE A 215 33.82 -9.76 -1.58
N LEU A 216 33.71 -8.44 -1.76
CA LEU A 216 33.25 -7.53 -0.72
C LEU A 216 31.77 -7.72 -0.39
N SER A 217 30.93 -8.21 -1.31
CA SER A 217 29.50 -8.41 -1.07
C SER A 217 29.16 -9.65 -0.21
N ARG A 218 30.12 -10.55 0.08
CA ARG A 218 29.81 -11.81 0.78
C ARG A 218 29.51 -11.64 2.26
N GLU A 219 28.53 -12.41 2.73
CA GLU A 219 28.13 -12.46 4.15
C GLU A 219 28.70 -13.69 4.89
N ARG A 220 29.26 -14.67 4.19
CA ARG A 220 29.83 -15.90 4.81
C ARG A 220 31.34 -16.00 4.62
N PRO A 221 32.10 -16.46 5.63
CA PRO A 221 33.58 -16.44 5.59
C PRO A 221 34.22 -17.22 4.45
N ILE A 222 33.61 -18.32 4.00
CA ILE A 222 34.19 -19.20 2.96
C ILE A 222 33.85 -18.75 1.52
N GLU A 223 32.78 -18.00 1.33
CA GLU A 223 32.31 -17.58 0.00
C GLU A 223 33.29 -16.67 -0.75
N PRO A 224 34.01 -15.73 -0.10
CA PRO A 224 35.07 -14.95 -0.75
C PRO A 224 36.11 -15.81 -1.48
N LEU A 225 36.54 -16.93 -0.89
CA LEU A 225 37.55 -17.82 -1.49
C LEU A 225 37.02 -18.52 -2.74
N TRP A 226 35.76 -18.99 -2.70
CA TRP A 226 35.11 -19.57 -3.88
C TRP A 226 34.98 -18.56 -5.01
N ILE A 227 34.66 -17.30 -4.70
CA ILE A 227 34.61 -16.23 -5.70
C ILE A 227 35.99 -15.97 -6.29
N THR A 228 37.04 -15.89 -5.48
CA THR A 228 38.41 -15.77 -5.96
C THR A 228 38.75 -16.90 -6.93
N TYR A 229 38.38 -18.14 -6.61
CA TYR A 229 38.56 -19.28 -7.50
C TYR A 229 37.79 -19.13 -8.83
N TYR A 230 36.51 -18.72 -8.81
CA TYR A 230 35.75 -18.49 -10.05
C TYR A 230 36.33 -17.37 -10.90
N VAL A 231 36.81 -16.30 -10.28
CA VAL A 231 37.51 -15.21 -10.97
C VAL A 231 38.80 -15.72 -11.61
N PHE A 232 39.56 -16.56 -10.91
CA PHE A 232 40.79 -17.17 -11.45
C PHE A 232 40.50 -18.05 -12.66
N MET A 233 39.43 -18.85 -12.60
CA MET A 233 39.00 -19.67 -13.73
C MET A 233 38.52 -18.81 -14.91
N THR A 234 37.87 -17.67 -14.64
CA THR A 234 37.39 -16.76 -15.67
C THR A 234 38.54 -16.04 -16.37
N LEU A 235 39.56 -15.59 -15.61
CA LEU A 235 40.77 -14.98 -16.16
C LEU A 235 41.55 -15.98 -17.01
N ASN A 236 41.81 -17.17 -16.47
CA ASN A 236 42.58 -18.20 -17.15
C ASN A 236 41.83 -18.93 -18.27
N PHE A 237 40.59 -18.55 -18.59
CA PHE A 237 39.79 -19.25 -19.59
C PHE A 237 40.43 -19.20 -20.98
N ASP A 238 41.09 -18.09 -21.32
CA ASP A 238 41.83 -17.94 -22.57
C ASP A 238 43.09 -18.82 -22.61
N ASN A 239 43.86 -18.86 -21.52
CA ASN A 239 45.01 -19.75 -21.35
C ASN A 239 44.60 -21.23 -21.44
N MET A 240 43.47 -21.60 -20.83
CA MET A 240 42.91 -22.95 -20.93
C MET A 240 42.47 -23.26 -22.36
N LEU A 241 41.85 -22.31 -23.07
CA LEU A 241 41.44 -22.49 -24.45
C LEU A 241 42.65 -22.68 -25.39
N VAL A 242 43.73 -21.91 -25.23
CA VAL A 242 44.96 -22.08 -26.03
C VAL A 242 45.60 -23.43 -25.77
N ARG A 243 45.66 -23.88 -24.51
CA ARG A 243 46.16 -25.21 -24.16
C ARG A 243 45.29 -26.31 -24.76
N PHE A 244 43.98 -26.14 -24.73
CA PHE A 244 43.04 -27.06 -25.36
C PHE A 244 43.22 -27.13 -26.88
N ILE A 245 43.37 -25.98 -27.56
CA ILE A 245 43.64 -25.94 -29.00
C ILE A 245 44.98 -26.61 -29.33
N SER A 246 46.01 -26.36 -28.52
CA SER A 246 47.34 -26.96 -28.67
C SER A 246 47.29 -28.48 -28.47
N TYR A 247 46.51 -28.95 -27.50
CA TYR A 247 46.27 -30.37 -27.23
C TYR A 247 45.52 -31.04 -28.39
N VAL A 248 44.42 -30.45 -28.87
CA VAL A 248 43.62 -30.97 -30.00
C VAL A 248 44.45 -31.03 -31.28
N ARG A 249 45.38 -30.10 -31.48
CA ARG A 249 46.30 -30.10 -32.63
C ARG A 249 47.53 -31.00 -32.44
N THR A 250 47.54 -31.87 -31.43
CA THR A 250 48.60 -32.85 -31.16
C THR A 250 50.00 -32.24 -31.15
N MET A 251 50.14 -31.01 -30.65
CA MET A 251 51.47 -30.42 -30.47
C MET A 251 52.09 -31.06 -29.22
N GLU A 252 52.96 -32.06 -29.41
CA GLU A 252 53.64 -32.82 -28.33
C GLU A 252 54.47 -31.95 -27.37
N ARG A 253 54.70 -30.68 -27.70
CA ARG A 253 55.33 -29.69 -26.81
C ARG A 253 54.57 -28.38 -26.93
N ALA A 254 54.20 -27.80 -25.79
CA ALA A 254 53.66 -26.45 -25.74
C ALA A 254 54.68 -25.52 -26.41
N PRO A 255 54.34 -24.87 -27.55
CA PRO A 255 55.29 -24.02 -28.25
C PRO A 255 55.68 -22.86 -27.34
N ALA A 256 56.97 -22.72 -27.02
CA ALA A 256 57.50 -21.50 -26.44
C ALA A 256 57.47 -20.43 -27.52
N TRP A 257 56.63 -19.41 -27.36
CA TRP A 257 56.46 -18.35 -28.37
C TRP A 257 57.62 -17.37 -28.22
N LYS A 258 58.66 -17.57 -29.03
CA LYS A 258 59.84 -16.70 -29.07
C LYS A 258 59.67 -15.67 -30.19
N VAL A 259 59.76 -14.40 -29.83
CA VAL A 259 59.75 -13.27 -30.78
C VAL A 259 61.11 -12.61 -30.76
N ASP A 260 61.68 -12.39 -31.93
CA ASP A 260 62.92 -11.62 -32.07
C ASP A 260 62.63 -10.15 -31.79
N VAL A 261 63.25 -9.63 -30.74
CA VAL A 261 63.10 -8.24 -30.33
C VAL A 261 64.33 -7.46 -30.75
N TYR A 262 64.13 -6.32 -31.40
CA TYR A 262 65.25 -5.45 -31.77
C TYR A 262 65.83 -4.80 -30.51
N GLU A 263 67.10 -5.09 -30.22
CA GLU A 263 67.85 -4.40 -29.18
C GLU A 263 68.55 -3.17 -29.78
N PRO A 264 68.39 -1.97 -29.20
CA PRO A 264 69.04 -0.78 -29.73
C PRO A 264 70.55 -0.89 -29.57
N THR A 265 71.29 -0.75 -30.66
CA THR A 265 72.76 -0.81 -30.65
C THR A 265 73.42 0.44 -30.05
N SER A 266 72.67 1.53 -29.84
CA SER A 266 73.18 2.77 -29.27
C SER A 266 72.86 2.88 -27.77
N PRO A 267 73.84 3.23 -26.90
CA PRO A 267 73.61 3.42 -25.47
C PRO A 267 72.60 4.54 -25.17
N THR A 268 72.54 5.59 -25.99
CA THR A 268 71.53 6.67 -25.82
C THR A 268 70.13 6.19 -26.14
N SER A 269 69.98 5.24 -27.06
CA SER A 269 68.69 4.61 -27.38
C SER A 269 68.29 3.59 -26.33
N ALA A 270 69.25 2.87 -25.74
CA ALA A 270 69.00 1.93 -24.64
C ALA A 270 68.41 2.62 -23.40
N ASP A 271 68.93 3.80 -23.02
CA ASP A 271 68.38 4.57 -21.89
C ASP A 271 66.95 5.08 -22.14
N HIS A 272 66.67 5.54 -23.38
CA HIS A 272 65.32 5.94 -23.76
C HIS A 272 64.33 4.78 -23.72
N VAL A 273 64.73 3.60 -24.19
CA VAL A 273 63.91 2.38 -24.16
C VAL A 273 63.67 1.95 -22.71
N ARG A 274 64.71 1.92 -21.87
CA ARG A 274 64.59 1.58 -20.44
C ARG A 274 63.64 2.51 -19.69
N ARG A 275 63.70 3.83 -19.95
CA ARG A 275 62.77 4.81 -19.36
C ARG A 275 61.34 4.62 -19.87
N SER A 276 61.19 4.29 -21.14
CA SER A 276 59.90 4.01 -21.78
C SER A 276 59.23 2.76 -21.21
N ASP A 277 60.01 1.69 -20.98
CA ASP A 277 59.52 0.45 -20.39
C ASP A 277 59.14 0.64 -18.92
N HIS A 278 59.91 1.43 -18.18
CA HIS A 278 59.57 1.77 -16.80
C HIS A 278 58.25 2.54 -16.74
N MET A 279 58.06 3.54 -17.60
CA MET A 279 56.79 4.26 -17.70
C MET A 279 55.65 3.31 -18.12
N GLN A 280 55.88 2.43 -19.08
CA GLN A 280 54.88 1.47 -19.51
C GLN A 280 54.49 0.50 -18.40
N ARG A 281 55.44 -0.03 -17.63
CA ARG A 281 55.16 -0.88 -16.45
C ARG A 281 54.39 -0.11 -15.38
N LEU A 282 54.73 1.17 -15.16
CA LEU A 282 53.98 2.04 -14.26
C LEU A 282 52.52 2.17 -14.72
N PHE A 283 52.27 2.49 -15.99
CA PHE A 283 50.92 2.70 -16.52
C PHE A 283 50.10 1.42 -16.67
N LEU A 284 50.70 0.33 -17.16
CA LEU A 284 49.97 -0.90 -17.47
C LEU A 284 49.83 -1.84 -16.27
N VAL A 285 50.75 -1.79 -15.30
CA VAL A 285 50.74 -2.72 -14.15
C VAL A 285 50.37 -1.98 -12.87
N TRP A 286 51.11 -0.94 -12.51
CA TRP A 286 50.97 -0.32 -11.19
C TRP A 286 49.72 0.56 -11.06
N ILE A 287 49.32 1.27 -12.13
CA ILE A 287 48.10 2.09 -12.08
C ILE A 287 46.84 1.26 -11.85
N PRO A 288 46.55 0.17 -12.61
CA PRO A 288 45.39 -0.67 -12.32
C PRO A 288 45.37 -1.25 -10.91
N VAL A 289 46.53 -1.72 -10.44
CA VAL A 289 46.66 -2.24 -9.06
C VAL A 289 46.39 -1.14 -8.04
N ALA A 290 46.94 0.06 -8.24
CA ALA A 290 46.68 1.21 -7.37
C ALA A 290 45.20 1.65 -7.42
N VAL A 291 44.56 1.59 -8.59
CA VAL A 291 43.13 1.88 -8.76
C VAL A 291 42.30 0.85 -7.99
N ALA A 292 42.62 -0.44 -8.07
CA ALA A 292 41.90 -1.47 -7.32
C ALA A 292 42.08 -1.36 -5.81
N ILE A 293 43.30 -1.09 -5.35
CA ILE A 293 43.56 -0.81 -3.94
C ILE A 293 42.74 0.41 -3.50
N SER A 294 42.70 1.46 -4.32
CA SER A 294 41.92 2.67 -4.04
C SER A 294 40.41 2.42 -4.04
N LEU A 295 39.90 1.58 -4.94
CA LEU A 295 38.50 1.15 -4.97
C LEU A 295 38.13 0.32 -3.73
N ASN A 296 39.00 -0.60 -3.32
CA ASN A 296 38.77 -1.42 -2.12
C ASN A 296 38.80 -0.55 -0.84
N ILE A 297 39.78 0.36 -0.75
CA ILE A 297 39.89 1.30 0.38
C ILE A 297 38.69 2.24 0.41
N SER A 298 38.35 2.89 -0.70
CA SER A 298 37.19 3.79 -0.77
C SER A 298 35.89 3.05 -0.45
N SER A 299 35.71 1.83 -0.95
CA SER A 299 34.54 1.00 -0.60
C SER A 299 34.42 0.79 0.90
N ARG A 300 35.52 0.47 1.59
CA ARG A 300 35.53 0.31 3.06
C ARG A 300 35.31 1.61 3.80
N VAL A 301 35.91 2.72 3.35
CA VAL A 301 35.79 4.05 3.97
C VAL A 301 34.36 4.57 3.89
N PHE A 302 33.74 4.48 2.72
CA PHE A 302 32.35 4.91 2.52
C PHE A 302 31.34 3.85 2.98
N ASN A 303 31.80 2.63 3.26
CA ASN A 303 30.98 1.47 3.57
C ASN A 303 29.95 1.13 2.46
N ILE A 304 30.34 1.31 1.20
CA ILE A 304 29.49 1.09 0.02
C ILE A 304 30.26 0.26 -0.99
N LEU A 305 29.62 -0.77 -1.57
CA LEU A 305 30.24 -1.59 -2.59
C LEU A 305 30.47 -0.82 -3.91
N PRO A 306 31.54 -1.09 -4.68
CA PRO A 306 31.87 -0.30 -5.87
C PRO A 306 30.74 -0.21 -6.92
N ILE A 307 30.15 -1.36 -7.28
CA ILE A 307 29.05 -1.40 -8.26
C ILE A 307 27.77 -0.76 -7.71
N THR A 308 27.51 -0.90 -6.41
CA THR A 308 26.38 -0.24 -5.75
C THR A 308 26.53 1.28 -5.82
N LEU A 309 27.72 1.80 -5.54
CA LEU A 309 28.04 3.23 -5.66
C LEU A 309 27.86 3.74 -7.09
N LEU A 310 28.37 2.98 -8.07
CA LEU A 310 28.26 3.34 -9.49
C LEU A 310 26.80 3.35 -9.99
N ARG A 311 25.97 2.41 -9.52
CA ARG A 311 24.60 2.22 -10.04
C ARG A 311 23.54 3.03 -9.30
N TYR A 312 23.64 3.14 -7.98
CA TYR A 312 22.61 3.77 -7.15
C TYR A 312 23.11 5.01 -6.40
N GLY A 313 24.39 5.38 -6.56
CA GLY A 313 25.00 6.46 -5.80
C GLY A 313 25.31 6.06 -4.37
N SER A 314 25.45 7.06 -3.51
CA SER A 314 25.68 6.84 -2.08
C SER A 314 24.43 6.24 -1.43
N VAL A 315 24.51 5.00 -0.98
CA VAL A 315 23.44 4.30 -0.27
C VAL A 315 23.94 3.80 1.08
N THR A 316 23.09 3.83 2.10
CA THR A 316 23.40 3.28 3.42
C THR A 316 22.25 2.40 3.90
N ASN A 317 22.48 1.64 4.97
CA ASN A 317 21.42 0.93 5.68
C ASN A 317 20.89 1.72 6.87
N ASP A 318 21.29 2.99 7.00
CA ASP A 318 20.87 3.83 8.09
C ASP A 318 19.47 4.38 7.81
N ARG A 319 18.63 4.33 8.86
CA ARG A 319 17.24 4.81 8.84
C ARG A 319 16.43 4.25 7.67
N PRO A 320 16.34 2.91 7.51
CA PRO A 320 15.50 2.33 6.48
C PRO A 320 14.04 2.68 6.75
N VAL A 321 13.29 2.95 5.70
CA VAL A 321 11.84 3.11 5.80
C VAL A 321 11.24 1.73 6.03
N VAL A 322 10.42 1.59 7.07
CA VAL A 322 9.84 0.32 7.46
C VAL A 322 8.43 0.23 6.88
N MET A 323 8.16 -0.79 6.06
CA MET A 323 6.78 -1.03 5.58
C MET A 323 5.94 -1.59 6.72
N MET A 324 4.68 -1.17 6.83
CA MET A 324 3.76 -1.68 7.86
C MET A 324 3.37 -3.12 7.50
N THR A 325 4.09 -4.07 8.08
CA THR A 325 3.91 -5.51 7.85
C THR A 325 3.88 -6.24 9.20
N PRO A 326 3.41 -7.48 9.28
CA PRO A 326 3.39 -8.23 10.54
C PRO A 326 4.79 -8.40 11.18
N SER A 327 5.88 -8.27 10.42
CA SER A 327 7.25 -8.37 10.94
C SER A 327 7.63 -7.24 11.90
N VAL A 328 6.87 -6.14 11.91
CA VAL A 328 7.03 -5.07 12.91
C VAL A 328 6.27 -5.33 14.22
N GLY A 329 5.69 -6.52 14.39
CA GLY A 329 4.90 -6.88 15.59
C GLY A 329 3.44 -6.43 15.51
N LEU A 330 2.95 -6.12 14.30
CA LEU A 330 1.54 -5.87 14.03
C LEU A 330 0.77 -7.19 13.88
N PRO A 331 -0.53 -7.23 14.19
CA PRO A 331 -1.35 -8.42 13.95
C PRO A 331 -1.35 -8.79 12.46
N HIS A 332 -1.44 -10.09 12.13
CA HIS A 332 -1.38 -10.58 10.75
C HIS A 332 -2.46 -10.00 9.82
N SER A 333 -3.54 -9.48 10.38
CA SER A 333 -4.62 -8.81 9.66
C SER A 333 -4.39 -7.31 9.45
N CYS A 334 -3.33 -6.71 10.00
CA CYS A 334 -3.11 -5.28 9.83
C CYS A 334 -2.31 -4.91 8.61
N CYS A 335 -2.82 -3.86 7.98
CA CYS A 335 -2.11 -2.89 7.18
C CYS A 335 -1.55 -3.44 5.86
N PRO A 336 -2.21 -4.41 5.16
CA PRO A 336 -1.79 -4.74 3.81
C PRO A 336 -1.93 -3.49 2.93
N ALA A 337 -1.26 -3.51 1.77
CA ALA A 337 -1.49 -2.47 0.77
C ALA A 337 -2.96 -2.50 0.35
N GLU A 338 -3.70 -1.45 0.71
CA GLU A 338 -5.14 -1.34 0.51
C GLU A 338 -5.42 -0.95 -0.94
N ALA A 339 -6.35 -1.66 -1.58
CA ALA A 339 -6.72 -1.42 -2.97
C ALA A 339 -8.20 -1.04 -3.05
N VAL A 340 -8.48 0.22 -3.41
CA VAL A 340 -9.83 0.76 -3.58
C VAL A 340 -10.12 0.88 -5.07
N TRP A 341 -11.15 0.17 -5.52
CA TRP A 341 -11.61 0.27 -6.90
C TRP A 341 -12.44 1.53 -7.10
N ASN A 342 -12.02 2.38 -8.06
CA ASN A 342 -12.80 3.55 -8.42
C ASN A 342 -13.70 3.20 -9.62
N GLY A 343 -14.91 2.73 -9.33
CA GLY A 343 -15.85 2.17 -10.32
C GLY A 343 -16.54 3.16 -11.27
N THR A 344 -15.95 4.33 -11.54
CA THR A 344 -16.52 5.27 -12.51
C THR A 344 -16.36 4.71 -13.92
N LEU A 345 -17.49 4.51 -14.63
CA LEU A 345 -17.68 3.79 -15.90
C LEU A 345 -16.69 4.10 -17.06
N SER A 346 -15.92 5.19 -17.00
CA SER A 346 -15.03 5.59 -18.10
C SER A 346 -13.55 5.24 -17.91
N GLU A 347 -13.07 4.97 -16.69
CA GLU A 347 -11.67 4.60 -16.44
C GLU A 347 -11.55 3.58 -15.29
N GLU A 348 -11.35 2.31 -15.64
CA GLU A 348 -10.97 1.26 -14.69
C GLU A 348 -9.59 1.58 -14.10
N SER A 349 -9.59 2.32 -13.00
CA SER A 349 -8.40 2.59 -12.20
C SER A 349 -8.55 1.99 -10.81
N ILE A 350 -7.48 1.36 -10.34
CA ILE A 350 -7.38 0.86 -8.97
C ILE A 350 -6.49 1.83 -8.20
N LYS A 351 -7.01 2.40 -7.12
CA LYS A 351 -6.25 3.25 -6.20
C LYS A 351 -5.61 2.37 -5.13
N PHE A 352 -4.32 2.50 -4.95
CA PHE A 352 -3.58 1.83 -3.89
C PHE A 352 -3.20 2.85 -2.82
N SER A 353 -3.28 2.44 -1.55
CA SER A 353 -2.83 3.21 -0.39
C SER A 353 -1.88 2.32 0.42
N ILE A 354 -0.61 2.73 0.49
CA ILE A 354 0.47 1.92 1.07
C ILE A 354 1.12 2.67 2.22
N PRO A 355 0.85 2.30 3.48
CA PRO A 355 1.42 2.99 4.63
C PRO A 355 2.83 2.47 4.95
N CYS A 356 3.70 3.38 5.39
CA CYS A 356 5.08 3.09 5.79
C CYS A 356 5.55 4.02 6.92
N LEU A 357 6.64 3.67 7.59
CA LEU A 357 7.19 4.40 8.73
C LEU A 357 8.62 4.84 8.40
N SER A 358 8.89 6.14 8.45
CA SER A 358 10.24 6.70 8.25
C SER A 358 10.79 7.21 9.57
N ARG A 359 12.10 7.06 9.84
CA ARG A 359 12.72 7.67 11.03
C ARG A 359 12.95 9.18 10.89
N ASP A 360 12.95 9.68 9.67
CA ASP A 360 13.11 11.11 9.41
C ASP A 360 11.76 11.80 9.52
N ALA A 361 11.70 12.91 10.27
CA ALA A 361 10.50 13.69 10.47
C ALA A 361 10.26 14.65 9.28
N PRO A 362 9.01 15.10 9.06
CA PRO A 362 8.68 16.01 7.95
C PRO A 362 9.42 17.36 7.97
N GLU A 363 9.88 17.82 9.14
CA GLU A 363 10.49 19.14 9.35
C GLU A 363 11.95 19.24 8.91
N ASP A 364 12.67 18.12 8.77
CA ASP A 364 14.10 18.16 8.45
C ASP A 364 14.37 18.68 7.01
N LEU A 365 13.34 19.13 6.28
CA LEU A 365 13.35 19.38 4.83
C LEU A 365 13.86 18.17 4.03
N VAL A 366 13.95 17.01 4.68
CA VAL A 366 14.36 15.75 4.11
C VAL A 366 13.24 15.28 3.19
N ALA A 367 13.63 14.91 1.98
CA ALA A 367 12.69 14.45 0.98
C ALA A 367 11.88 13.25 1.52
N ALA A 368 10.55 13.40 1.50
CA ALA A 368 9.62 12.35 1.91
C ALA A 368 9.95 11.01 1.22
N PRO A 369 9.70 9.88 1.89
CA PRO A 369 9.97 8.56 1.31
C PRO A 369 9.35 8.39 -0.07
N VAL A 370 10.06 7.73 -0.98
CA VAL A 370 9.51 7.35 -2.28
C VAL A 370 9.19 5.87 -2.26
N VAL A 371 7.94 5.52 -2.53
CA VAL A 371 7.49 4.14 -2.63
C VAL A 371 7.54 3.70 -4.09
N TYR A 372 8.32 2.67 -4.37
CA TYR A 372 8.34 1.97 -5.65
C TYR A 372 7.43 0.77 -5.57
N TRP A 373 6.77 0.44 -6.67
CA TRP A 373 5.84 -0.68 -6.71
C TRP A 373 5.89 -1.43 -8.03
N VAL A 374 5.51 -2.70 -7.98
CA VAL A 374 5.43 -3.60 -9.13
C VAL A 374 4.22 -4.53 -9.01
N ALA A 375 3.42 -4.64 -10.07
CA ALA A 375 2.37 -5.63 -10.21
C ALA A 375 2.99 -6.97 -10.67
N TRP A 376 2.83 -8.02 -9.86
CA TRP A 376 3.48 -9.30 -10.10
C TRP A 376 2.59 -10.51 -9.75
N PRO A 377 2.58 -11.60 -10.54
CA PRO A 377 1.80 -12.80 -10.23
C PRO A 377 2.28 -13.50 -8.97
N ARG A 378 1.37 -13.75 -8.01
CA ARG A 378 1.72 -14.38 -6.71
C ARG A 378 2.33 -15.78 -6.85
N ARG A 379 2.01 -16.51 -7.93
CA ARG A 379 2.52 -17.88 -8.19
C ARG A 379 4.00 -17.92 -8.56
N ARG A 380 4.60 -16.79 -8.93
CA ARG A 380 6.01 -16.73 -9.37
C ARG A 380 6.97 -16.26 -8.27
N GLY A 381 6.59 -16.42 -7.00
CA GLY A 381 7.39 -15.99 -5.85
C GLY A 381 7.30 -14.49 -5.54
N THR A 382 7.83 -14.11 -4.39
CA THR A 382 7.86 -12.73 -3.88
C THR A 382 9.14 -12.02 -4.36
N PRO A 383 9.05 -10.89 -5.06
CA PRO A 383 10.24 -10.13 -5.44
C PRO A 383 10.96 -9.59 -4.20
N THR A 384 12.27 -9.37 -4.30
CA THR A 384 13.07 -8.66 -3.30
C THR A 384 12.83 -7.15 -3.38
N SER A 385 13.11 -6.41 -2.30
CA SER A 385 13.00 -4.94 -2.28
C SER A 385 13.76 -4.26 -3.43
N LEU A 386 14.95 -4.75 -3.79
CA LEU A 386 15.71 -4.21 -4.92
C LEU A 386 15.02 -4.50 -6.26
N GLN A 387 14.49 -5.70 -6.46
CA GLN A 387 13.72 -6.04 -7.66
C GLN A 387 12.48 -5.14 -7.80
N VAL A 388 11.74 -4.89 -6.71
CA VAL A 388 10.58 -3.98 -6.73
C VAL A 388 11.00 -2.56 -7.11
N ARG A 389 12.10 -2.03 -6.55
CA ARG A 389 12.65 -0.71 -6.92
C ARG A 389 12.99 -0.62 -8.41
N GLU A 390 13.45 -1.72 -9.01
CA GLU A 390 13.78 -1.81 -10.43
C GLU A 390 12.59 -2.11 -11.34
N GLY A 391 11.38 -2.27 -10.78
CA GLY A 391 10.19 -2.67 -11.54
C GLY A 391 10.26 -4.11 -12.06
N ARG A 392 10.90 -5.01 -11.32
CA ARG A 392 11.11 -6.42 -11.67
C ARG A 392 10.39 -7.38 -10.71
N GLY A 393 10.00 -8.53 -11.24
CA GLY A 393 9.46 -9.66 -10.50
C GLY A 393 10.54 -10.49 -9.81
N ALA A 394 10.11 -11.54 -9.09
CA ALA A 394 11.01 -12.43 -8.35
C ALA A 394 11.96 -13.22 -9.26
N ASP A 395 11.54 -13.53 -10.49
CA ASP A 395 12.37 -14.19 -11.52
C ASP A 395 13.33 -13.24 -12.25
N GLY A 396 13.34 -11.95 -11.89
CA GLY A 396 14.17 -10.92 -12.50
C GLY A 396 13.65 -10.37 -13.84
N SER A 397 12.51 -10.86 -14.34
CA SER A 397 11.81 -10.28 -15.49
C SER A 397 11.12 -8.96 -15.11
N ARG A 398 10.74 -8.15 -16.10
CA ARG A 398 10.00 -6.91 -15.84
C ARG A 398 8.61 -7.25 -15.30
N GLY A 399 8.18 -6.52 -14.28
CA GLY A 399 6.81 -6.63 -13.78
C GLY A 399 5.78 -6.21 -14.81
N ILE A 400 4.52 -6.60 -14.59
CA ILE A 400 3.46 -6.36 -15.57
C ILE A 400 3.22 -4.85 -15.74
N VAL A 401 3.17 -4.15 -14.60
CA VAL A 401 3.17 -2.69 -14.50
C VAL A 401 4.04 -2.34 -13.29
N SER A 402 4.78 -1.24 -13.36
CA SER A 402 5.55 -0.72 -12.23
C SER A 402 5.51 0.79 -12.23
N GLY A 403 5.78 1.39 -11.06
CA GLY A 403 5.78 2.82 -10.90
C GLY A 403 6.42 3.25 -9.58
N ARG A 404 6.32 4.55 -9.31
CA ARG A 404 6.73 5.15 -8.04
C ARG A 404 5.74 6.22 -7.61
N ALA A 405 5.60 6.41 -6.31
CA ALA A 405 4.79 7.43 -5.69
C ALA A 405 5.56 8.05 -4.52
N THR A 406 5.54 9.37 -4.41
CA THR A 406 6.09 10.05 -3.23
C THR A 406 5.09 9.90 -2.09
N ALA A 407 5.55 9.42 -0.95
CA ALA A 407 4.71 9.26 0.22
C ALA A 407 4.41 10.62 0.85
N THR A 408 3.19 10.80 1.34
CA THR A 408 2.76 11.96 2.11
C THR A 408 2.64 11.59 3.58
N PRO A 409 2.85 12.54 4.51
CA PRO A 409 2.56 12.35 5.93
C PRO A 409 1.17 11.72 6.12
N LEU A 410 1.10 10.68 6.95
CA LEU A 410 -0.12 9.92 7.19
C LEU A 410 -0.66 10.22 8.58
N GLN A 411 -1.98 10.35 8.71
CA GLN A 411 -2.66 10.26 10.00
C GLN A 411 -3.15 8.83 10.19
N LEU A 412 -2.45 8.06 11.01
CA LEU A 412 -2.60 6.61 11.01
C LEU A 412 -3.96 6.18 11.53
N GLU A 413 -4.46 6.79 12.61
CA GLU A 413 -5.75 6.43 13.20
C GLU A 413 -6.90 6.71 12.21
N PHE A 414 -6.87 7.88 11.57
CA PHE A 414 -7.81 8.23 10.51
C PHE A 414 -7.72 7.26 9.32
N TRP A 415 -6.50 6.90 8.90
CA TRP A 415 -6.30 5.95 7.81
C TRP A 415 -6.88 4.57 8.14
N LEU A 416 -6.63 4.05 9.34
CA LEU A 416 -7.18 2.78 9.80
C LEU A 416 -8.72 2.81 9.79
N GLN A 417 -9.35 3.87 10.32
CA GLN A 417 -10.81 3.99 10.29
C GLN A 417 -11.35 4.04 8.85
N ARG A 418 -10.71 4.83 7.97
CA ARG A 418 -11.11 4.95 6.56
C ARG A 418 -11.03 3.64 5.79
N HIS A 419 -10.11 2.77 6.18
CA HIS A 419 -9.90 1.46 5.56
C HIS A 419 -10.67 0.32 6.25
N GLY A 420 -11.66 0.65 7.08
CA GLY A 420 -12.62 -0.32 7.63
C GLY A 420 -12.09 -1.13 8.82
N TYR A 421 -10.97 -0.72 9.41
CA TYR A 421 -10.55 -1.25 10.71
C TYR A 421 -11.54 -0.77 11.76
N GLY A 422 -12.16 -1.71 12.49
CA GLY A 422 -13.06 -1.35 13.59
C GLY A 422 -12.33 -0.49 14.61
N VAL A 423 -13.04 0.42 15.28
CA VAL A 423 -12.39 1.43 16.14
C VAL A 423 -11.56 0.85 17.27
N SER A 424 -12.01 -0.25 17.89
CA SER A 424 -11.18 -0.97 18.87
C SER A 424 -9.90 -1.53 18.24
N GLN A 425 -10.00 -2.15 17.07
CA GLN A 425 -8.83 -2.70 16.35
C GLN A 425 -7.87 -1.59 15.92
N ALA A 426 -8.40 -0.48 15.40
CA ALA A 426 -7.61 0.69 15.00
C ALA A 426 -6.87 1.28 16.20
N ALA A 427 -7.54 1.42 17.35
CA ALA A 427 -6.94 1.88 18.60
C ALA A 427 -5.86 0.91 19.10
N ASP A 428 -6.08 -0.40 19.05
CA ASP A 428 -5.09 -1.41 19.46
C ASP A 428 -3.83 -1.36 18.58
N ILE A 429 -4.00 -1.22 17.26
CA ILE A 429 -2.90 -1.07 16.30
C ILE A 429 -2.14 0.22 16.58
N PHE A 430 -2.86 1.34 16.74
CA PHE A 430 -2.27 2.65 16.99
C PHE A 430 -1.49 2.66 18.31
N ASN A 431 -2.06 2.13 19.38
CA ASN A 431 -1.41 2.00 20.68
C ASN A 431 -0.19 1.07 20.61
N ALA A 432 -0.26 -0.02 19.86
CA ALA A 432 0.87 -0.93 19.67
C ALA A 432 2.05 -0.27 18.93
N LEU A 433 1.79 0.66 18.02
CA LEU A 433 2.82 1.39 17.27
C LEU A 433 3.37 2.59 18.03
N THR A 434 2.55 3.26 18.83
CA THR A 434 2.94 4.45 19.62
C THR A 434 3.64 4.10 20.94
N ASP A 435 3.48 2.87 21.45
CA ASP A 435 4.17 2.40 22.66
C ASP A 435 5.70 2.56 22.55
N THR A 436 6.25 3.48 23.35
CA THR A 436 7.68 3.82 23.40
C THR A 436 8.53 2.71 23.99
N ASN A 437 7.93 1.76 24.73
CA ASN A 437 8.66 0.59 25.23
C ASN A 437 8.94 -0.43 24.11
N LYS A 438 8.25 -0.29 22.96
CA LYS A 438 8.50 -1.11 21.77
C LYS A 438 9.48 -0.40 20.84
N ARG A 439 10.12 -1.18 19.96
CA ARG A 439 11.19 -0.69 19.05
C ARG A 439 10.74 0.36 18.02
N ILE A 440 9.43 0.58 17.83
CA ILE A 440 8.92 1.50 16.81
C ILE A 440 8.77 2.90 17.39
N GLY A 441 8.08 3.05 18.53
CA GLY A 441 7.79 4.34 19.16
C GLY A 441 7.36 5.40 18.15
N MET A 442 6.24 5.16 17.46
CA MET A 442 5.70 6.06 16.43
C MET A 442 5.52 7.48 17.00
N TYR A 443 5.80 8.48 16.17
CA TYR A 443 6.00 9.91 16.46
C TYR A 443 7.23 10.28 17.29
N HIS A 444 7.79 9.36 18.08
CA HIS A 444 9.05 9.62 18.81
C HIS A 444 10.29 9.27 17.98
N PHE A 445 10.29 8.09 17.34
CA PHE A 445 11.44 7.60 16.56
C PHE A 445 11.11 7.37 15.08
N ALA A 446 9.83 7.31 14.74
CA ALA A 446 9.38 7.12 13.36
C ALA A 446 8.07 7.86 13.10
N PHE A 447 7.98 8.50 11.94
CA PHE A 447 6.81 9.21 11.48
C PHE A 447 6.07 8.39 10.40
N PRO A 448 4.73 8.26 10.46
CA PRO A 448 3.95 7.52 9.48
C PRO A 448 3.77 8.31 8.18
N TYR A 449 3.89 7.62 7.05
CA TYR A 449 3.67 8.13 5.71
C TYR A 449 2.75 7.16 4.94
N VAL A 450 2.11 7.66 3.89
CA VAL A 450 1.30 6.87 2.97
C VAL A 450 1.65 7.23 1.54
N ALA A 451 1.85 6.23 0.69
CA ALA A 451 1.93 6.44 -0.74
C ALA A 451 0.60 6.05 -1.39
N GLU A 452 -0.07 7.04 -1.99
CA GLU A 452 -1.29 6.83 -2.76
C GLU A 452 -1.00 6.96 -4.26
N PHE A 453 -1.46 6.00 -5.05
CA PHE A 453 -1.34 6.03 -6.51
C PHE A 453 -2.44 5.26 -7.20
N SER A 454 -2.76 5.64 -8.45
CA SER A 454 -3.74 4.96 -9.28
C SER A 454 -3.06 4.21 -10.42
N VAL A 455 -3.50 2.99 -10.69
CA VAL A 455 -3.06 2.21 -11.86
C VAL A 455 -4.19 2.23 -12.89
N SER A 456 -4.07 3.06 -13.91
CA SER A 456 -4.95 3.04 -15.08
C SER A 456 -4.51 1.91 -16.01
N LYS A 457 -5.42 0.99 -16.36
CA LYS A 457 -5.16 -0.26 -17.13
C LYS A 457 -4.55 -1.40 -16.30
N TRP A 458 -5.30 -1.90 -15.32
CA TRP A 458 -4.91 -3.11 -14.60
C TRP A 458 -4.90 -4.34 -15.52
N PRO A 459 -3.83 -5.16 -15.52
CA PRO A 459 -3.72 -6.33 -16.38
C PRO A 459 -4.54 -7.51 -15.85
N TRP A 460 -5.85 -7.52 -16.09
CA TRP A 460 -6.81 -8.53 -15.62
C TRP A 460 -6.60 -9.97 -16.14
N LYS A 461 -5.53 -10.25 -16.90
CA LYS A 461 -5.27 -11.58 -17.46
C LYS A 461 -4.68 -12.56 -16.45
N GLU A 462 -4.08 -12.07 -15.37
CA GLU A 462 -3.43 -12.91 -14.35
C GLU A 462 -3.74 -12.42 -12.93
N ASN A 463 -3.78 -13.35 -11.97
CA ASN A 463 -3.90 -13.04 -10.55
C ASN A 463 -2.61 -12.37 -10.05
N ALA A 464 -2.58 -11.05 -10.12
CA ALA A 464 -1.46 -10.21 -9.70
C ALA A 464 -1.71 -9.56 -8.34
N ALA A 465 -0.63 -9.36 -7.59
CA ALA A 465 -0.60 -8.50 -6.40
C ALA A 465 0.35 -7.33 -6.66
N ILE A 466 0.12 -6.20 -6.00
CA ILE A 466 1.12 -5.14 -5.91
C ILE A 466 2.13 -5.50 -4.84
N TYR A 467 3.41 -5.47 -5.19
CA TYR A 467 4.51 -5.46 -4.24
C TYR A 467 5.09 -4.05 -4.18
N ALA A 468 5.32 -3.52 -2.99
CA ALA A 468 5.83 -2.18 -2.79
C ALA A 468 6.97 -2.12 -1.79
N VAL A 469 7.92 -1.22 -2.04
CA VAL A 469 9.11 -0.96 -1.23
C VAL A 469 9.26 0.56 -1.07
N ALA A 470 9.61 1.02 0.12
CA ALA A 470 9.91 2.42 0.36
C ALA A 470 11.43 2.68 0.35
N VAL A 471 11.82 3.88 -0.09
CA VAL A 471 13.21 4.35 -0.13
C VAL A 471 13.32 5.64 0.67
N ASN A 472 14.28 5.68 1.59
CA ASN A 472 14.71 6.92 2.21
C ASN A 472 15.54 7.70 1.18
N MET A 473 15.07 8.89 0.79
CA MET A 473 15.72 9.68 -0.26
C MET A 473 17.03 10.35 0.18
N ALA A 474 17.23 10.57 1.48
CA ALA A 474 18.49 11.11 2.00
C ALA A 474 19.58 10.04 2.08
N THR A 475 19.24 8.84 2.54
CA THR A 475 20.22 7.79 2.81
C THR A 475 20.30 6.72 1.72
N GLY A 476 19.33 6.66 0.80
CA GLY A 476 19.19 5.59 -0.19
C GLY A 476 18.78 4.23 0.42
N ALA A 477 18.47 4.18 1.72
CA ALA A 477 18.08 2.95 2.41
C ALA A 477 16.74 2.43 1.88
N LEU A 478 16.70 1.15 1.53
CA LEU A 478 15.49 0.45 1.08
C LEU A 478 14.78 -0.19 2.28
N SER A 479 13.46 -0.36 2.18
CA SER A 479 12.73 -1.16 3.16
C SER A 479 13.21 -2.61 3.13
N PRO A 480 13.38 -3.27 4.30
CA PRO A 480 13.95 -4.62 4.33
C PRO A 480 13.13 -5.66 3.60
N GLU A 481 11.81 -5.57 3.75
CA GLU A 481 10.88 -6.46 3.09
C GLU A 481 9.89 -5.61 2.27
N PRO A 482 9.47 -6.10 1.09
CA PRO A 482 8.37 -5.49 0.36
C PRO A 482 7.04 -5.89 1.00
N VAL A 483 6.09 -4.97 1.02
CA VAL A 483 4.69 -5.28 1.37
C VAL A 483 3.94 -5.74 0.14
N SER A 484 3.05 -6.72 0.29
CA SER A 484 2.16 -7.17 -0.79
C SER A 484 0.72 -6.75 -0.51
N SER A 485 -0.01 -6.31 -1.54
CA SER A 485 -1.47 -6.21 -1.49
C SER A 485 -2.11 -7.60 -1.45
N ASP A 486 -3.39 -7.65 -1.10
CA ASP A 486 -4.21 -8.83 -1.38
C ASP A 486 -4.31 -9.10 -2.88
N VAL A 487 -4.68 -10.34 -3.22
CA VAL A 487 -4.83 -10.75 -4.62
C VAL A 487 -6.04 -10.07 -5.21
N LEU A 488 -5.80 -9.23 -6.21
CA LEU A 488 -6.87 -8.64 -6.99
C LEU A 488 -7.36 -9.70 -7.98
N LEU A 489 -8.38 -10.45 -7.58
CA LEU A 489 -9.08 -11.38 -8.45
C LEU A 489 -9.98 -10.59 -9.41
N ARG A 490 -9.98 -10.98 -10.68
CA ARG A 490 -10.93 -10.48 -11.68
C ARG A 490 -12.35 -10.83 -11.24
N PHE A 491 -13.13 -9.82 -10.89
CA PHE A 491 -14.58 -9.97 -10.80
C PHE A 491 -15.11 -9.81 -12.22
N ASP A 492 -15.67 -10.87 -12.82
CA ASP A 492 -16.22 -10.84 -14.20
C ASP A 492 -17.53 -10.02 -14.34
N GLY A 493 -17.69 -8.97 -13.51
CA GLY A 493 -18.05 -7.66 -14.01
C GLY A 493 -19.35 -7.52 -14.80
N LYS A 494 -20.46 -8.11 -14.36
CA LYS A 494 -21.80 -7.57 -14.65
C LYS A 494 -22.68 -7.70 -13.41
N CYS A 495 -22.93 -6.59 -12.70
CA CYS A 495 -24.15 -6.50 -11.90
C CYS A 495 -25.33 -6.81 -12.84
N GLY A 496 -26.37 -7.49 -12.36
CA GLY A 496 -27.55 -7.75 -13.18
C GLY A 496 -28.15 -6.45 -13.74
N PRO A 497 -28.83 -6.49 -14.90
CA PRO A 497 -29.48 -5.31 -15.49
C PRO A 497 -30.38 -4.58 -14.48
N HIS A 498 -30.41 -3.24 -14.59
CA HIS A 498 -31.13 -2.29 -13.71
C HIS A 498 -30.63 -2.17 -12.27
N CYS A 499 -29.55 -2.89 -11.92
CA CYS A 499 -28.84 -2.74 -10.66
C CYS A 499 -27.89 -1.53 -10.67
N MET A 500 -28.09 -0.58 -9.75
CA MET A 500 -27.20 0.57 -9.54
C MET A 500 -25.99 0.24 -8.65
N ARG A 501 -26.14 -0.67 -7.68
CA ARG A 501 -25.06 -1.13 -6.80
C ARG A 501 -25.23 -2.61 -6.50
N CYS A 502 -24.23 -3.43 -6.83
CA CYS A 502 -24.16 -4.83 -6.42
C CYS A 502 -23.01 -5.08 -5.44
N SER A 503 -23.13 -6.13 -4.63
CA SER A 503 -22.09 -6.58 -3.71
C SER A 503 -20.92 -7.23 -4.47
N HIS A 504 -19.79 -7.43 -3.78
CA HIS A 504 -18.67 -8.24 -4.26
C HIS A 504 -19.02 -9.74 -4.47
N GLN A 505 -20.25 -10.15 -4.18
CA GLN A 505 -20.79 -11.47 -4.50
C GLN A 505 -21.79 -11.41 -5.68
N GLY A 506 -21.99 -10.23 -6.29
CA GLY A 506 -22.90 -10.02 -7.42
C GLY A 506 -24.37 -9.79 -7.06
N ILE A 507 -24.72 -9.62 -5.77
CA ILE A 507 -26.11 -9.43 -5.31
C ILE A 507 -26.49 -7.96 -5.41
N CYS A 508 -27.63 -7.64 -6.03
CA CYS A 508 -28.05 -6.25 -6.20
C CYS A 508 -28.66 -5.67 -4.93
N ARG A 509 -28.08 -4.58 -4.42
CA ARG A 509 -28.55 -3.90 -3.20
C ARG A 509 -29.41 -2.68 -3.51
N HIS A 510 -29.16 -1.99 -4.62
CA HIS A 510 -29.96 -0.84 -5.04
C HIS A 510 -30.27 -0.91 -6.52
N CYS A 511 -31.55 -0.80 -6.84
CA CYS A 511 -32.08 -0.73 -8.18
C CYS A 511 -32.41 0.73 -8.55
N LYS A 512 -32.44 1.04 -9.84
CA LYS A 512 -32.90 2.37 -10.31
C LYS A 512 -34.35 2.62 -9.86
N ALA A 513 -34.74 3.88 -9.68
CA ALA A 513 -36.13 4.24 -9.36
C ALA A 513 -37.10 3.58 -10.37
N GLY A 514 -38.20 3.03 -9.85
CA GLY A 514 -39.09 2.18 -10.64
C GLY A 514 -38.58 0.75 -10.86
N PHE A 515 -37.62 0.25 -10.07
CA PHE A 515 -37.19 -1.16 -10.04
C PHE A 515 -36.94 -1.63 -8.58
N ARG A 516 -37.15 -2.93 -8.30
CA ARG A 516 -36.91 -3.57 -6.99
C ARG A 516 -35.91 -4.75 -7.08
N PRO A 517 -35.17 -5.07 -6.01
CA PRO A 517 -34.14 -6.12 -6.04
C PRO A 517 -34.74 -7.53 -5.99
N ASP A 518 -34.19 -8.42 -6.82
CA ASP A 518 -34.50 -9.85 -6.86
C ASP A 518 -33.20 -10.64 -7.09
N GLY A 519 -32.50 -10.95 -6.00
CA GLY A 519 -31.18 -11.59 -6.02
C GLY A 519 -30.11 -10.75 -6.75
N PRO A 520 -29.48 -11.28 -7.82
CA PRO A 520 -28.48 -10.56 -8.59
C PRO A 520 -29.05 -9.55 -9.60
N THR A 521 -30.38 -9.51 -9.81
CA THR A 521 -31.07 -8.70 -10.82
C THR A 521 -32.09 -7.73 -10.22
N CYS A 522 -32.49 -6.71 -10.98
CA CYS A 522 -33.54 -5.76 -10.60
C CYS A 522 -34.73 -5.87 -11.56
N VAL A 523 -35.94 -5.93 -11.02
CA VAL A 523 -37.19 -6.05 -11.79
C VAL A 523 -38.03 -4.77 -11.68
N PRO A 524 -38.69 -4.28 -12.75
CA PRO A 524 -39.39 -2.99 -12.74
C PRO A 524 -40.65 -2.96 -11.85
N CYS A 525 -40.98 -1.79 -11.32
CA CYS A 525 -42.23 -1.45 -10.63
C CYS A 525 -43.35 -1.11 -11.63
N GLY A 526 -44.61 -1.09 -11.18
CA GLY A 526 -45.79 -0.69 -11.99
C GLY A 526 -45.82 0.80 -12.38
N GLN A 527 -46.65 1.17 -13.37
CA GLN A 527 -46.76 2.56 -13.87
C GLN A 527 -47.28 3.55 -12.80
N GLY A 528 -46.73 4.77 -12.79
CA GLY A 528 -47.09 5.84 -11.84
C GLY A 528 -46.49 5.67 -10.44
N CYS A 529 -45.77 4.57 -10.22
CA CYS A 529 -45.26 4.19 -8.93
C CYS A 529 -43.83 4.67 -8.68
N GLN A 530 -43.62 5.37 -7.55
CA GLN A 530 -42.29 5.85 -7.16
C GLN A 530 -41.50 4.81 -6.35
N LYS A 531 -42.19 4.04 -5.48
CA LYS A 531 -41.62 2.94 -4.69
C LYS A 531 -42.55 1.73 -4.68
N CYS A 532 -42.00 0.56 -4.99
CA CYS A 532 -42.70 -0.71 -4.88
C CYS A 532 -41.94 -1.65 -3.95
N ASP A 533 -42.67 -2.41 -3.14
CA ASP A 533 -42.08 -3.23 -2.07
C ASP A 533 -41.47 -4.53 -2.58
N ALA A 534 -40.46 -5.02 -1.85
CA ALA A 534 -39.62 -6.15 -2.24
C ALA A 534 -40.28 -7.53 -2.07
N HIS A 535 -41.59 -7.61 -1.89
CA HIS A 535 -42.25 -8.89 -1.68
C HIS A 535 -42.33 -9.68 -3.00
N PRO A 536 -42.04 -11.00 -2.99
CA PRO A 536 -41.88 -11.79 -4.21
C PRO A 536 -43.18 -12.04 -4.97
N VAL A 537 -44.34 -11.52 -4.52
CA VAL A 537 -45.65 -11.85 -5.11
C VAL A 537 -46.57 -10.64 -5.37
N SER A 538 -46.30 -9.42 -4.89
CA SER A 538 -47.19 -8.26 -5.15
C SER A 538 -46.44 -7.08 -5.78
N SER A 539 -46.99 -6.54 -6.87
CA SER A 539 -46.53 -5.32 -7.54
C SER A 539 -47.23 -4.09 -6.94
N GLU A 540 -47.28 -4.02 -5.62
CA GLU A 540 -48.02 -2.99 -4.90
C GLU A 540 -47.20 -1.71 -4.84
N CYS A 541 -47.85 -0.60 -5.19
CA CYS A 541 -47.25 0.71 -5.11
C CYS A 541 -47.54 1.34 -3.75
N SER A 542 -46.50 1.59 -2.97
CA SER A 542 -46.64 2.18 -1.65
C SER A 542 -46.68 3.70 -1.69
N GLU A 543 -46.14 4.31 -2.76
CA GLU A 543 -45.99 5.76 -2.87
C GLU A 543 -46.14 6.21 -4.32
N CYS A 544 -47.15 7.04 -4.56
CA CYS A 544 -47.39 7.72 -5.82
C CYS A 544 -46.60 9.03 -5.88
N GLN A 545 -46.19 9.43 -7.09
CA GLN A 545 -45.54 10.72 -7.29
C GLN A 545 -46.48 11.89 -6.97
N ALA A 546 -45.95 13.01 -6.47
CA ALA A 546 -46.75 14.19 -6.12
C ALA A 546 -47.62 14.66 -7.30
N GLY A 547 -48.87 15.01 -7.00
CA GLY A 547 -49.88 15.27 -8.03
C GLY A 547 -50.56 14.01 -8.54
N TYR A 548 -50.30 12.83 -7.95
CA TYR A 548 -51.05 11.59 -8.14
C TYR A 548 -51.57 11.05 -6.80
N GLY A 549 -52.85 10.67 -6.76
CA GLY A 549 -53.52 9.97 -5.68
C GLY A 549 -53.69 8.47 -5.94
N LEU A 550 -53.85 7.71 -4.86
CA LEU A 550 -54.04 6.25 -4.90
C LEU A 550 -55.50 5.88 -5.20
N THR A 551 -55.70 4.92 -6.11
CA THR A 551 -57.03 4.35 -6.40
C THR A 551 -57.26 3.05 -5.63
N ARG A 552 -58.47 2.87 -5.09
CA ARG A 552 -58.73 1.84 -4.07
C ARG A 552 -59.33 0.52 -4.59
N MET A 553 -59.53 0.36 -5.89
CA MET A 553 -60.10 -0.87 -6.46
C MET A 553 -59.07 -2.00 -6.62
N GLY A 554 -58.55 -2.50 -5.49
CA GLY A 554 -57.88 -3.80 -5.36
C GLY A 554 -56.52 -3.97 -6.04
N LEU A 555 -56.01 -2.95 -6.73
CA LEU A 555 -54.77 -3.05 -7.53
C LEU A 555 -53.71 -1.96 -7.21
N MET A 556 -53.98 -1.00 -6.30
CA MET A 556 -53.03 0.06 -5.88
C MET A 556 -52.28 0.70 -7.07
N HIS A 557 -53.00 1.45 -7.91
CA HIS A 557 -52.43 2.23 -9.01
C HIS A 557 -52.60 3.74 -8.76
N CYS A 558 -51.67 4.56 -9.27
CA CYS A 558 -51.61 6.01 -9.06
C CYS A 558 -52.28 6.81 -10.20
N LEU A 559 -53.14 7.79 -9.90
CA LEU A 559 -53.85 8.69 -10.84
C LEU A 559 -53.73 10.18 -10.47
N PRO A 560 -53.70 11.15 -11.41
CA PRO A 560 -53.37 12.55 -11.12
C PRO A 560 -54.47 13.42 -10.42
N CYS A 561 -54.07 14.49 -9.69
CA CYS A 561 -54.93 15.47 -8.97
C CYS A 561 -55.28 16.73 -9.81
N ALA A 562 -56.43 17.36 -9.54
CA ALA A 562 -57.01 18.44 -10.36
C ALA A 562 -56.69 19.89 -9.92
N ALA A 563 -56.30 20.17 -8.66
CA ALA A 563 -55.99 21.54 -8.19
C ALA A 563 -54.57 21.70 -7.62
N ARG A 564 -54.03 22.93 -7.69
CA ARG A 564 -52.59 23.21 -7.53
C ARG A 564 -52.12 23.40 -6.08
N ASP A 565 -52.95 23.98 -5.20
CA ASP A 565 -52.70 24.13 -3.76
C ASP A 565 -53.42 23.05 -2.94
N CYS A 566 -53.65 21.92 -3.61
CA CYS A 566 -54.32 20.80 -3.03
C CYS A 566 -53.36 19.92 -2.26
N ALA A 567 -53.61 19.79 -0.95
CA ALA A 567 -52.82 18.90 -0.13
C ALA A 567 -53.14 17.41 -0.42
N ASN A 568 -54.38 17.11 -0.83
CA ASN A 568 -54.84 15.72 -1.01
C ASN A 568 -56.03 15.62 -1.98
N CYS A 569 -55.92 14.71 -2.94
CA CYS A 569 -56.97 14.37 -3.92
C CYS A 569 -57.36 12.88 -3.91
N ASN A 570 -56.91 12.11 -2.92
CA ASN A 570 -57.23 10.70 -2.82
C ASN A 570 -58.74 10.48 -2.77
N GLU A 571 -59.21 9.43 -3.46
CA GLU A 571 -60.60 8.99 -3.36
C GLU A 571 -60.88 8.43 -1.96
N GLU A 572 -61.94 8.93 -1.30
CA GLU A 572 -62.47 8.38 -0.06
C GLU A 572 -63.61 7.40 -0.34
N ASP A 573 -63.75 6.41 0.56
CA ASP A 573 -64.57 5.19 0.44
C ASP A 573 -66.07 5.37 0.16
N ASP A 574 -66.65 6.55 0.39
CA ASP A 574 -68.12 6.70 0.45
C ASP A 574 -68.74 7.51 -0.70
N SER A 575 -67.96 7.82 -1.74
CA SER A 575 -68.54 8.40 -2.96
C SER A 575 -69.14 7.27 -3.81
N GLN A 576 -70.46 7.09 -3.78
CA GLN A 576 -71.14 6.28 -4.78
C GLN A 576 -70.66 6.70 -6.18
N ALA A 577 -69.98 5.75 -6.81
CA ALA A 577 -69.40 5.77 -8.15
C ALA A 577 -69.91 6.90 -9.05
N HIS A 578 -69.11 7.96 -9.19
CA HIS A 578 -69.02 8.61 -10.48
C HIS A 578 -68.27 7.66 -11.41
N GLU A 579 -68.95 7.21 -12.47
CA GLU A 579 -68.45 6.26 -13.45
C GLU A 579 -67.01 6.54 -13.86
N ALA A 580 -66.20 5.49 -13.76
CA ALA A 580 -64.74 5.37 -13.87
C ALA A 580 -64.13 5.84 -15.21
N THR A 581 -64.38 7.10 -15.57
CA THR A 581 -63.85 7.73 -16.80
C THR A 581 -63.09 9.02 -16.54
N ALA A 582 -63.07 9.51 -15.30
CA ALA A 582 -62.36 10.72 -14.93
C ALA A 582 -60.83 10.50 -14.95
N ARG A 583 -60.13 11.37 -15.68
CA ARG A 583 -58.66 11.34 -15.77
C ARG A 583 -57.95 12.06 -14.61
N GLU A 584 -58.66 12.85 -13.80
CA GLU A 584 -58.10 13.70 -12.73
C GLU A 584 -59.06 13.80 -11.52
N LEU A 585 -58.50 13.99 -10.31
CA LEU A 585 -59.22 13.94 -9.01
C LEU A 585 -59.40 15.32 -8.32
N PRO A 586 -60.59 15.71 -7.84
CA PRO A 586 -60.87 17.04 -7.26
C PRO A 586 -60.23 17.27 -5.87
N CYS A 587 -59.99 18.54 -5.52
CA CYS A 587 -59.36 18.89 -4.25
C CYS A 587 -60.35 18.95 -3.09
N ARG A 588 -59.99 18.29 -1.99
CA ARG A 588 -60.84 18.21 -0.80
C ARG A 588 -60.35 19.00 0.39
N SER A 589 -59.05 19.31 0.45
CA SER A 589 -58.48 20.00 1.59
C SER A 589 -57.45 21.04 1.18
N CYS A 590 -57.60 22.20 1.80
CA CYS A 590 -56.72 23.34 1.71
C CYS A 590 -55.68 23.29 2.84
N LEU A 591 -54.56 23.97 2.64
CA LEU A 591 -53.53 24.14 3.66
C LEU A 591 -54.03 25.02 4.84
N GLU A 592 -53.50 24.83 6.05
CA GLU A 592 -53.98 25.51 7.28
C GLU A 592 -53.97 27.05 7.17
N GLY A 593 -54.91 27.70 7.88
CA GLY A 593 -55.12 29.15 7.83
C GLY A 593 -55.97 29.61 6.64
N HIS A 594 -56.40 28.67 5.78
CA HIS A 594 -57.26 28.92 4.62
C HIS A 594 -58.58 28.11 4.72
N GLY A 595 -59.71 28.73 4.39
CA GLY A 595 -61.01 28.12 4.15
C GLY A 595 -61.18 27.67 2.69
N LEU A 596 -62.01 26.65 2.51
CA LEU A 596 -62.37 26.09 1.20
C LEU A 596 -63.52 26.90 0.61
N ALA A 597 -63.33 27.44 -0.58
CA ALA A 597 -64.38 28.04 -1.39
C ALA A 597 -65.26 26.94 -2.01
N THR A 598 -66.48 27.31 -2.36
CA THR A 598 -67.53 26.40 -2.87
C THR A 598 -67.20 25.76 -4.22
N ASP A 599 -66.20 26.28 -4.94
CA ASP A 599 -65.70 25.76 -6.21
C ASP A 599 -64.51 24.78 -6.06
N GLY A 600 -64.08 24.49 -4.83
CA GLY A 600 -62.93 23.64 -4.54
C GLY A 600 -61.59 24.37 -4.48
N SER A 601 -61.59 25.72 -4.48
CA SER A 601 -60.40 26.57 -4.28
C SER A 601 -60.23 26.99 -2.80
N CYS A 602 -59.12 27.64 -2.42
CA CYS A 602 -58.74 27.90 -1.01
C CYS A 602 -58.43 29.40 -0.70
N PHE A 603 -58.85 29.98 0.46
CA PHE A 603 -58.69 31.43 0.85
C PHE A 603 -58.45 31.71 2.37
N PRO A 604 -57.81 32.80 2.87
CA PRO A 604 -57.38 32.96 4.30
C PRO A 604 -58.37 33.57 5.35
N CYS A 605 -58.13 33.40 6.67
CA CYS A 605 -59.03 33.75 7.81
C CYS A 605 -58.80 35.08 8.59
N LYS A 606 -59.87 35.69 9.18
CA LYS A 606 -59.83 37.05 9.81
C LYS A 606 -59.88 37.20 11.34
N GLN A 607 -60.40 36.24 12.13
CA GLN A 607 -60.61 36.42 13.58
C GLN A 607 -59.43 35.92 14.44
N LYS A 608 -59.14 36.61 15.55
CA LYS A 608 -58.04 36.24 16.46
C LYS A 608 -58.36 34.94 17.19
N ASN A 609 -57.36 34.08 17.23
CA ASN A 609 -57.45 32.72 17.73
C ASN A 609 -58.43 31.84 16.92
N CYS A 610 -58.54 32.06 15.60
CA CYS A 610 -59.36 31.26 14.71
C CYS A 610 -58.52 30.38 13.77
N LYS A 611 -58.75 29.07 13.79
CA LYS A 611 -58.05 28.08 12.94
C LYS A 611 -58.69 27.91 11.57
N LEU A 612 -60.02 27.88 11.53
CA LEU A 612 -60.83 27.70 10.32
C LEU A 612 -61.97 28.70 10.32
N CYS A 613 -62.19 29.31 9.18
CA CYS A 613 -63.17 30.37 9.02
C CYS A 613 -64.04 30.13 7.80
N ASP A 614 -65.20 30.78 7.86
CA ASP A 614 -66.08 30.92 6.72
C ASP A 614 -66.64 32.33 6.73
N GLU A 615 -66.38 33.08 5.67
CA GLU A 615 -66.94 34.42 5.43
C GLU A 615 -67.04 35.34 6.68
N ASN A 616 -65.95 35.38 7.48
CA ASN A 616 -65.74 36.14 8.73
C ASN A 616 -66.30 35.55 10.03
N ARG A 617 -66.94 34.39 10.02
CA ARG A 617 -67.28 33.65 11.24
C ARG A 617 -66.18 32.66 11.56
N CYS A 618 -65.76 32.64 12.81
CA CYS A 618 -64.81 31.64 13.25
C CYS A 618 -65.54 30.32 13.44
N LYS A 619 -65.26 29.36 12.57
CA LYS A 619 -65.82 28.01 12.70
C LYS A 619 -65.08 27.21 13.78
N GLN A 620 -63.80 27.49 14.00
CA GLN A 620 -63.00 26.77 14.98
C GLN A 620 -61.99 27.69 15.68
N CYS A 621 -62.12 27.83 17.00
CA CYS A 621 -61.16 28.54 17.84
C CYS A 621 -59.87 27.73 18.06
N GLN A 622 -58.78 28.41 18.41
CA GLN A 622 -57.55 27.80 18.89
C GLN A 622 -57.79 27.11 20.25
N SER A 623 -56.94 26.13 20.56
CA SER A 623 -57.01 25.32 21.77
C SER A 623 -56.99 26.16 23.05
N GLY A 624 -57.84 25.78 24.01
CA GLY A 624 -58.07 26.42 25.31
C GLY A 624 -59.40 27.16 25.41
N PHE A 625 -60.11 27.35 24.28
CA PHE A 625 -61.26 28.24 24.18
C PHE A 625 -62.43 27.60 23.41
N ALA A 626 -63.66 27.82 23.88
CA ALA A 626 -64.92 27.49 23.23
C ALA A 626 -65.45 28.68 22.43
N VAL A 627 -66.08 28.41 21.28
CA VAL A 627 -66.87 29.42 20.58
C VAL A 627 -68.10 29.77 21.43
N VAL A 628 -68.23 31.03 21.80
CA VAL A 628 -69.41 31.60 22.42
C VAL A 628 -70.06 32.55 21.41
N GLU A 629 -71.32 32.29 21.09
CA GLU A 629 -72.09 33.14 20.20
C GLU A 629 -72.75 34.25 21.02
N ASP A 630 -72.31 35.49 20.78
CA ASP A 630 -73.08 36.69 21.12
C ASP A 630 -73.87 37.12 19.88
N ASP A 631 -75.02 37.78 20.06
CA ASP A 631 -76.04 38.08 19.04
C ASP A 631 -75.56 38.79 17.74
N ASN A 632 -74.27 39.14 17.59
CA ASN A 632 -73.67 39.64 16.33
C ASN A 632 -72.22 39.19 16.06
N ALA A 633 -71.60 38.34 16.89
CA ALA A 633 -70.23 37.86 16.69
C ALA A 633 -69.95 36.52 17.38
N THR A 634 -69.10 35.69 16.77
CA THR A 634 -68.53 34.50 17.42
C THR A 634 -67.29 34.94 18.20
N ARG A 635 -67.21 34.74 19.52
CA ARG A 635 -65.99 34.97 20.32
C ARG A 635 -65.50 33.67 20.95
N CYS A 636 -64.26 33.60 21.43
CA CYS A 636 -63.70 32.37 22.02
C CYS A 636 -63.47 32.56 23.53
N ASP A 637 -64.21 31.88 24.43
CA ASP A 637 -64.11 31.97 25.91
C ASP A 637 -63.43 30.70 26.53
N PRO A 638 -62.76 30.77 27.69
CA PRO A 638 -61.91 29.68 28.21
C PRO A 638 -62.66 28.47 28.82
N CYS A 639 -62.00 27.31 28.82
CA CYS A 639 -62.52 26.02 29.31
C CYS A 639 -62.33 25.77 30.83
N GLY A 640 -62.95 24.70 31.38
CA GLY A 640 -62.85 24.29 32.81
C GLY A 640 -61.45 23.81 33.26
N GLU A 641 -61.26 23.53 34.55
CA GLU A 641 -59.94 23.11 35.09
C GLU A 641 -59.42 21.85 34.40
N ALA A 642 -58.13 21.88 34.06
CA ALA A 642 -57.47 20.85 33.27
C ALA A 642 -58.17 20.55 31.93
N CYS A 643 -58.66 21.57 31.21
CA CYS A 643 -59.33 21.41 29.92
C CYS A 643 -58.67 22.18 28.77
N LEU A 644 -58.35 21.48 27.69
CA LEU A 644 -57.78 21.98 26.44
C LEU A 644 -58.83 22.40 25.41
N HIS A 645 -59.99 21.75 25.33
CA HIS A 645 -61.07 22.17 24.43
C HIS A 645 -62.42 21.94 25.09
N CYS A 646 -63.36 22.83 24.84
CA CYS A 646 -64.70 22.77 25.37
C CYS A 646 -65.69 23.33 24.34
N ASP A 647 -66.93 22.83 24.35
CA ASP A 647 -68.04 23.44 23.60
C ASP A 647 -68.70 24.57 24.38
N LYS A 648 -68.69 24.42 25.72
CA LYS A 648 -69.32 25.33 26.64
C LYS A 648 -68.39 25.56 27.83
N PRO A 649 -68.37 26.78 28.39
CA PRO A 649 -67.62 27.07 29.59
C PRO A 649 -67.99 26.08 30.71
N GLY A 650 -66.99 25.44 31.31
CA GLY A 650 -67.16 24.49 32.42
C GLY A 650 -67.40 23.02 32.02
N SER A 651 -67.69 22.71 30.75
CA SER A 651 -67.74 21.31 30.27
C SER A 651 -66.51 21.01 29.43
N CYS A 652 -65.75 19.97 29.75
CA CYS A 652 -64.56 19.67 28.99
C CYS A 652 -64.82 18.68 27.85
N GLN A 653 -64.38 19.00 26.63
CA GLN A 653 -64.29 18.04 25.54
C GLN A 653 -62.95 17.30 25.57
N HIS A 654 -61.84 18.03 25.69
CA HIS A 654 -60.49 17.46 25.76
C HIS A 654 -59.77 17.96 26.99
N CYS A 655 -59.35 17.04 27.87
CA CYS A 655 -58.64 17.37 29.09
C CYS A 655 -57.16 17.71 28.81
N GLN A 656 -56.50 18.39 29.74
CA GLN A 656 -55.05 18.56 29.75
C GLN A 656 -54.38 17.20 29.99
N ASP A 657 -53.13 17.10 29.54
CA ASP A 657 -52.29 15.94 29.76
C ASP A 657 -52.20 15.60 31.26
N GLY A 658 -52.29 14.31 31.55
CA GLY A 658 -52.40 13.73 32.88
C GLY A 658 -53.84 13.50 33.31
N TYR A 659 -54.85 13.87 32.49
CA TYR A 659 -56.26 13.73 32.84
C TYR A 659 -57.14 13.17 31.69
N ALA A 660 -58.15 12.38 32.04
CA ALA A 660 -59.18 11.88 31.15
C ALA A 660 -60.56 12.42 31.49
N LYS A 661 -61.35 12.66 30.44
CA LYS A 661 -62.75 13.08 30.57
C LYS A 661 -63.59 11.96 31.18
N GLN A 662 -64.36 12.32 32.20
CA GLN A 662 -65.36 11.47 32.84
C GLN A 662 -66.76 11.74 32.26
N GLU A 663 -67.72 10.87 32.56
CA GLU A 663 -69.10 10.97 32.04
C GLU A 663 -69.84 12.22 32.52
N ASP A 664 -69.41 12.80 33.63
CA ASP A 664 -69.93 14.05 34.20
C ASP A 664 -69.33 15.31 33.55
N GLY A 665 -68.39 15.17 32.61
CA GLY A 665 -67.76 16.28 31.89
C GLY A 665 -66.54 16.89 32.58
N HIS A 666 -66.13 16.35 33.74
CA HIS A 666 -64.90 16.75 34.44
C HIS A 666 -63.71 15.87 34.02
N CYS A 667 -62.51 16.36 34.29
CA CYS A 667 -61.25 15.69 33.99
C CYS A 667 -60.71 14.98 35.25
N LYS A 668 -60.50 13.66 35.18
CA LYS A 668 -59.93 12.81 36.25
C LYS A 668 -58.48 12.43 35.91
N PRO A 669 -57.55 12.39 36.88
CA PRO A 669 -56.16 12.03 36.60
C PRO A 669 -56.00 10.62 36.02
N CYS A 670 -54.99 10.44 35.18
CA CYS A 670 -54.60 9.16 34.58
C CYS A 670 -54.03 8.18 35.62
N GLY A 671 -53.95 6.89 35.25
CA GLY A 671 -53.29 5.85 36.04
C GLY A 671 -51.79 6.07 36.23
N ASP A 672 -51.16 5.27 37.09
CA ASP A 672 -49.74 5.45 37.43
C ASP A 672 -48.82 5.47 36.19
N PHE A 673 -47.91 6.44 36.15
CA PHE A 673 -46.94 6.66 35.07
C PHE A 673 -47.57 6.92 33.69
N CYS A 674 -48.79 7.46 33.67
CA CYS A 674 -49.52 7.79 32.46
C CYS A 674 -49.74 9.31 32.32
N ILE A 675 -49.32 9.85 31.19
CA ILE A 675 -49.48 11.23 30.73
C ILE A 675 -50.74 11.37 29.85
N HIS A 676 -51.08 10.41 28.99
CA HIS A 676 -52.28 10.51 28.14
C HIS A 676 -53.22 9.32 28.39
N CYS A 677 -54.48 9.58 28.77
CA CYS A 677 -55.45 8.53 29.11
C CYS A 677 -56.89 8.84 28.65
N HIS A 678 -57.03 9.74 27.68
CA HIS A 678 -58.30 10.25 27.17
C HIS A 678 -59.23 9.14 26.69
N ASP A 679 -58.72 8.14 25.96
CA ASP A 679 -59.55 7.09 25.36
C ASP A 679 -59.99 6.04 26.38
N ARG A 680 -59.24 5.91 27.47
CA ARG A 680 -59.44 4.89 28.51
C ARG A 680 -60.21 5.39 29.72
N LYS A 681 -60.77 6.60 29.67
CA LYS A 681 -61.53 7.22 30.77
C LYS A 681 -60.78 7.20 32.12
N GLY A 682 -59.43 7.24 32.09
CA GLY A 682 -58.58 7.30 33.28
C GLY A 682 -58.16 5.95 33.90
N ASP A 683 -58.64 4.80 33.40
CA ASP A 683 -58.31 3.47 33.94
C ASP A 683 -57.19 2.75 33.16
N GLY A 684 -56.62 3.39 32.16
CA GLY A 684 -55.51 2.91 31.34
C GLY A 684 -54.84 4.05 30.59
N CYS A 685 -53.75 3.75 29.92
CA CYS A 685 -52.98 4.74 29.16
C CYS A 685 -53.23 4.62 27.66
N ASP A 686 -53.27 5.76 26.98
CA ASP A 686 -53.38 5.84 25.52
C ASP A 686 -52.03 5.47 24.87
N GLU A 687 -52.04 5.19 23.56
CA GLU A 687 -50.81 4.95 22.80
C GLU A 687 -49.94 6.21 22.81
N GLY A 688 -48.65 6.07 23.13
CA GLY A 688 -47.78 7.25 23.32
C GLY A 688 -47.94 7.92 24.69
N GLY A 689 -48.78 7.37 25.58
CA GLY A 689 -49.22 8.03 26.80
C GLY A 689 -48.34 7.84 28.03
N CYS A 690 -47.28 7.04 28.01
CA CYS A 690 -46.52 6.71 29.23
C CYS A 690 -45.48 7.78 29.60
N GLN A 691 -45.13 7.85 30.88
CA GLN A 691 -44.02 8.67 31.35
C GLN A 691 -42.68 8.09 30.87
N SER A 692 -41.68 8.96 30.61
CA SER A 692 -40.34 8.54 30.18
C SER A 692 -39.77 7.41 31.08
N GLY A 693 -39.26 6.37 30.44
CA GLY A 693 -38.82 5.13 31.07
C GLY A 693 -39.90 4.03 31.18
N TYR A 694 -41.14 4.31 30.76
CA TYR A 694 -42.24 3.36 30.76
C TYR A 694 -42.88 3.22 29.37
N GLY A 695 -43.39 2.03 29.08
CA GLY A 695 -44.04 1.69 27.82
C GLY A 695 -45.29 0.85 28.04
N LEU A 696 -46.16 0.83 27.04
CA LEU A 696 -47.44 0.14 27.12
C LEU A 696 -47.26 -1.38 27.14
N GLN A 697 -47.84 -2.04 28.16
CA GLN A 697 -48.02 -3.49 28.17
C GLN A 697 -49.53 -3.82 28.09
N GLY A 698 -49.94 -4.55 27.04
CA GLY A 698 -51.25 -5.23 27.00
C GLY A 698 -52.28 -4.76 25.96
N GLY A 699 -51.90 -4.01 24.93
CA GLY A 699 -52.85 -3.42 23.97
C GLY A 699 -53.32 -4.27 22.77
N GLN A 700 -52.68 -5.42 22.46
CA GLN A 700 -52.92 -6.07 21.16
C GLN A 700 -54.24 -6.84 21.02
N PHE A 701 -54.97 -7.11 22.10
CA PHE A 701 -56.24 -7.84 22.04
C PHE A 701 -57.37 -7.02 22.67
N ALA A 702 -58.40 -6.74 21.88
CA ALA A 702 -59.57 -5.91 22.22
C ALA A 702 -60.33 -6.31 23.49
N TRP A 703 -60.01 -7.46 24.10
CA TRP A 703 -60.68 -8.00 25.29
C TRP A 703 -59.89 -7.86 26.60
N ARG A 704 -58.68 -7.27 26.60
CA ARG A 704 -57.92 -7.01 27.83
C ARG A 704 -58.01 -5.52 28.22
N PRO A 705 -58.69 -5.18 29.33
CA PRO A 705 -59.18 -3.82 29.56
C PRO A 705 -58.19 -2.85 30.23
N ARG A 706 -56.90 -3.17 30.33
CA ARG A 706 -55.94 -2.28 31.01
C ARG A 706 -54.61 -2.22 30.26
N SER A 707 -54.38 -1.14 29.54
CA SER A 707 -53.06 -0.70 29.10
C SER A 707 -52.34 -0.10 30.30
N ILE A 708 -51.40 -0.85 30.86
CA ILE A 708 -50.61 -0.43 32.02
C ILE A 708 -49.23 -0.04 31.52
N CYS A 709 -48.76 1.15 31.91
CA CYS A 709 -47.38 1.56 31.68
C CYS A 709 -46.44 0.73 32.54
N LYS A 710 -45.49 0.04 31.92
CA LYS A 710 -44.46 -0.74 32.60
C LYS A 710 -43.07 -0.25 32.21
N PRO A 711 -42.06 -0.42 33.07
CA PRO A 711 -40.69 -0.02 32.74
C PRO A 711 -40.22 -0.64 31.42
N CYS A 712 -39.51 0.13 30.60
CA CYS A 712 -38.95 -0.34 29.32
C CYS A 712 -38.11 -1.60 29.52
N ARG A 713 -38.33 -2.64 28.70
CA ARG A 713 -37.49 -3.84 28.71
C ARG A 713 -36.29 -3.75 27.77
N VAL A 714 -36.33 -2.82 26.82
CA VAL A 714 -35.20 -2.55 25.91
C VAL A 714 -34.07 -1.90 26.71
N GLN A 715 -32.89 -2.52 26.68
CA GLN A 715 -31.72 -1.97 27.37
C GLN A 715 -31.33 -0.62 26.77
N HIS A 716 -30.88 0.30 27.63
CA HIS A 716 -30.48 1.67 27.26
C HIS A 716 -31.59 2.52 26.62
N CYS A 717 -32.86 2.16 26.82
CA CYS A 717 -33.99 2.94 26.37
C CYS A 717 -34.34 4.02 27.40
N SER A 718 -34.48 5.28 26.96
CA SER A 718 -34.95 6.39 27.78
C SER A 718 -36.46 6.59 27.64
N VAL A 719 -37.04 6.29 26.47
CA VAL A 719 -38.47 6.44 26.15
C VAL A 719 -38.95 5.27 25.29
N CYS A 720 -40.00 4.55 25.70
CA CYS A 720 -40.54 3.36 25.00
C CYS A 720 -42.07 3.40 24.92
N ASP A 721 -42.60 4.53 24.47
CA ASP A 721 -44.02 4.84 24.58
C ASP A 721 -44.90 3.88 23.78
N ILE A 722 -44.41 3.38 22.64
CA ILE A 722 -45.17 2.46 21.77
C ILE A 722 -45.31 1.06 22.39
N SER A 723 -44.26 0.54 23.04
CA SER A 723 -44.23 -0.84 23.54
C SER A 723 -43.10 -1.01 24.53
N GLU A 724 -43.30 -1.82 25.59
CA GLU A 724 -42.19 -2.19 26.49
C GLU A 724 -41.02 -2.89 25.76
N HIS A 725 -41.22 -3.34 24.52
CA HIS A 725 -40.24 -4.03 23.66
C HIS A 725 -39.66 -3.20 22.51
N SER A 726 -40.06 -1.94 22.34
CA SER A 726 -39.54 -1.03 21.31
C SER A 726 -39.18 0.31 21.94
N CYS A 727 -38.15 0.96 21.44
CA CYS A 727 -37.64 2.20 21.99
C CYS A 727 -37.79 3.35 20.99
N ASP A 728 -38.32 4.47 21.49
CA ASP A 728 -38.56 5.71 20.75
C ASP A 728 -37.48 6.76 20.99
N SER A 729 -36.76 6.64 22.12
CA SER A 729 -35.54 7.41 22.39
C SER A 729 -34.61 6.62 23.30
N CYS A 730 -33.32 6.64 22.97
CA CYS A 730 -32.29 5.93 23.72
C CYS A 730 -31.59 6.87 24.73
N GLN A 731 -30.81 6.28 25.63
CA GLN A 731 -29.90 7.03 26.51
C GLN A 731 -28.76 7.66 25.69
N GLU A 732 -28.02 8.61 26.29
CA GLU A 732 -26.79 9.18 25.69
C GLU A 732 -25.83 8.05 25.25
N ASP A 733 -25.10 8.25 24.14
CA ASP A 733 -24.28 7.26 23.43
C ASP A 733 -25.02 6.12 22.70
N PHE A 734 -26.35 6.08 22.73
CA PHE A 734 -27.15 5.10 22.00
C PHE A 734 -28.11 5.75 21.00
N GLY A 735 -28.27 5.12 19.84
CA GLY A 735 -29.25 5.50 18.82
C GLY A 735 -30.18 4.35 18.49
N ILE A 736 -31.34 4.69 17.93
CA ILE A 736 -32.38 3.72 17.60
C ILE A 736 -31.95 2.93 16.35
N THR A 737 -32.10 1.61 16.40
CA THR A 737 -31.94 0.72 15.24
C THR A 737 -33.25 0.62 14.46
N PRO A 738 -33.22 0.18 13.19
CA PRO A 738 -34.44 -0.07 12.43
C PRO A 738 -35.41 -1.08 13.08
N SER A 739 -34.96 -1.86 14.06
CA SER A 739 -35.79 -2.80 14.84
C SER A 739 -36.37 -2.19 16.12
N GLY A 740 -36.24 -0.87 16.33
CA GLY A 740 -36.69 -0.19 17.55
C GLY A 740 -35.89 -0.56 18.79
N HIS A 741 -34.65 -1.03 18.64
CA HIS A 741 -33.76 -1.31 19.78
C HIS A 741 -32.71 -0.20 19.90
N CYS A 742 -32.13 -0.02 21.08
CA CYS A 742 -31.00 0.89 21.24
C CYS A 742 -29.70 0.15 20.95
N ALA A 743 -28.90 0.71 20.04
CA ALA A 743 -27.53 0.28 19.79
C ALA A 743 -26.60 1.47 19.98
N VAL A 744 -25.36 1.19 20.35
CA VAL A 744 -24.33 2.23 20.53
C VAL A 744 -24.21 3.05 19.24
N CYS A 745 -24.04 4.35 19.38
CA CYS A 745 -23.81 5.25 18.26
C CYS A 745 -22.60 4.82 17.42
N GLY A 746 -22.57 5.28 16.16
CA GLY A 746 -21.41 5.11 15.30
C GLY A 746 -20.11 5.58 15.99
N PRO A 747 -18.96 5.01 15.63
CA PRO A 747 -17.70 5.32 16.29
C PRO A 747 -17.37 6.81 16.32
N GLY A 748 -16.91 7.29 17.48
CA GLY A 748 -16.56 8.71 17.68
C GLY A 748 -17.77 9.65 17.76
N CYS A 749 -18.97 9.11 17.92
CA CYS A 749 -20.20 9.87 18.10
C CYS A 749 -20.65 9.86 19.56
N VAL A 750 -20.94 11.04 20.11
CA VAL A 750 -21.47 11.22 21.48
C VAL A 750 -23.00 11.26 21.46
N GLU A 751 -23.59 11.89 20.44
CA GLU A 751 -25.05 12.03 20.33
C GLU A 751 -25.52 11.57 18.94
N CYS A 752 -26.36 10.55 18.90
CA CYS A 752 -27.02 10.07 17.68
C CYS A 752 -28.49 9.76 17.92
N LYS A 753 -29.36 10.13 16.97
CA LYS A 753 -30.78 9.71 17.01
C LYS A 753 -30.98 8.30 16.47
N VAL A 754 -30.26 7.99 15.39
CA VAL A 754 -30.24 6.67 14.75
C VAL A 754 -28.84 6.13 14.94
N ALA A 755 -28.69 4.84 15.27
CA ALA A 755 -27.39 4.24 15.55
C ALA A 755 -26.33 4.46 14.44
N THR A 756 -26.77 4.75 13.21
CA THR A 756 -25.92 5.00 12.04
C THR A 756 -25.68 6.48 11.70
N ALA A 757 -26.37 7.43 12.33
CA ALA A 757 -26.32 8.85 11.97
C ALA A 757 -26.03 9.72 13.21
N CYS A 758 -24.85 10.32 13.23
CA CYS A 758 -24.37 11.15 14.32
C CYS A 758 -24.82 12.62 14.18
N GLU A 759 -25.18 13.24 15.31
CA GLU A 759 -25.46 14.67 15.41
C GLU A 759 -24.29 15.43 16.03
N LYS A 760 -23.53 14.78 16.93
CA LYS A 760 -22.39 15.39 17.63
C LYS A 760 -21.26 14.39 17.84
N CYS A 761 -20.07 14.77 17.37
CA CYS A 761 -18.88 13.95 17.48
C CYS A 761 -18.12 14.20 18.79
N ASP A 762 -17.38 13.19 19.23
CA ASP A 762 -16.47 13.26 20.36
C ASP A 762 -15.26 14.18 20.04
N ALA A 763 -14.54 14.61 21.07
CA ALA A 763 -13.32 15.38 20.89
C ALA A 763 -12.30 14.59 20.04
N GLY A 764 -11.69 15.25 19.07
CA GLY A 764 -10.81 14.61 18.08
C GLY A 764 -11.56 13.96 16.91
N PHE A 765 -12.86 14.17 16.77
CA PHE A 765 -13.64 13.80 15.58
C PHE A 765 -14.38 15.01 14.99
N VAL A 766 -14.67 14.97 13.70
CA VAL A 766 -15.47 15.98 12.98
C VAL A 766 -16.63 15.33 12.25
N LEU A 767 -17.79 16.02 12.28
CA LEU A 767 -19.01 15.55 11.64
C LEU A 767 -18.96 15.84 10.13
N VAL A 768 -18.98 14.79 9.32
CA VAL A 768 -19.05 14.88 7.86
C VAL A 768 -20.15 13.96 7.35
N ASN A 769 -21.18 14.52 6.72
CA ASN A 769 -22.32 13.79 6.16
C ASN A 769 -23.05 12.87 7.18
N GLY A 770 -23.19 13.31 8.43
CA GLY A 770 -23.85 12.53 9.48
C GLY A 770 -23.01 11.39 10.06
N ALA A 771 -21.71 11.31 9.74
CA ALA A 771 -20.78 10.38 10.34
C ALA A 771 -19.59 11.14 10.96
N CYS A 772 -19.07 10.61 12.06
CA CYS A 772 -17.87 11.16 12.70
C CYS A 772 -16.62 10.57 12.06
N HIS A 773 -15.70 11.44 11.68
CA HIS A 773 -14.41 11.06 11.13
C HIS A 773 -13.31 11.59 12.06
N ALA A 774 -12.31 10.76 12.35
CA ALA A 774 -11.19 11.20 13.18
C ALA A 774 -10.46 12.40 12.56
N CYS A 775 -10.03 13.30 13.43
CA CYS A 775 -9.08 14.34 13.13
C CYS A 775 -7.68 13.73 12.89
N ALA A 776 -6.68 14.60 12.72
CA ALA A 776 -5.29 14.19 12.83
C ALA A 776 -4.99 13.49 14.17
N ASP A 777 -4.01 12.59 14.18
CA ASP A 777 -3.61 11.85 15.38
C ASP A 777 -3.24 12.84 16.48
N LYS A 778 -3.79 12.65 17.69
CA LYS A 778 -3.60 13.55 18.85
C LYS A 778 -4.10 14.98 18.62
N CYS A 779 -5.01 15.18 17.68
CA CYS A 779 -5.76 16.43 17.54
C CYS A 779 -7.06 16.39 18.36
N MET A 780 -7.40 17.50 19.01
CA MET A 780 -8.64 17.67 19.78
C MET A 780 -9.78 18.28 18.94
N SER A 781 -9.48 19.05 17.90
CA SER A 781 -10.48 19.67 17.00
C SER A 781 -9.96 19.81 15.57
N CYS A 782 -10.79 19.45 14.60
CA CYS A 782 -10.54 19.62 13.18
C CYS A 782 -11.77 20.14 12.43
N THR A 783 -12.52 21.02 13.09
CA THR A 783 -13.75 21.63 12.57
C THR A 783 -13.49 22.54 11.37
N VAL A 784 -12.33 23.19 11.32
CA VAL A 784 -11.94 24.11 10.25
C VAL A 784 -11.14 23.37 9.19
N SER A 785 -10.17 22.54 9.59
CA SER A 785 -9.27 21.84 8.67
C SER A 785 -9.86 20.55 8.09
N GLY A 786 -10.94 20.03 8.67
CA GLY A 786 -11.62 18.82 8.21
C GLY A 786 -10.93 17.51 8.63
N PRO A 787 -11.48 16.36 8.20
CA PRO A 787 -11.06 15.04 8.65
C PRO A 787 -9.60 14.72 8.28
N GLY A 788 -8.88 14.05 9.19
CA GLY A 788 -7.46 13.71 9.01
C GLY A 788 -6.51 14.91 9.00
N SER A 789 -6.95 16.09 9.44
CA SER A 789 -6.12 17.28 9.69
C SER A 789 -6.39 17.81 11.10
N CYS A 790 -5.62 18.81 11.56
CA CYS A 790 -5.86 19.49 12.82
C CYS A 790 -6.11 20.98 12.63
N ASP A 791 -6.99 21.56 13.43
CA ASP A 791 -7.11 23.01 13.52
C ASP A 791 -5.85 23.59 14.19
N LYS A 792 -5.47 24.80 13.80
CA LYS A 792 -4.32 25.49 14.39
C LYS A 792 -4.50 25.58 15.92
N HIS A 793 -3.48 25.20 16.69
CA HIS A 793 -3.48 25.17 18.18
C HIS A 793 -4.41 24.12 18.83
N SER A 794 -4.96 23.16 18.07
CA SER A 794 -5.89 22.15 18.61
C SER A 794 -5.25 20.81 18.91
N CYS A 795 -3.91 20.73 19.04
CA CYS A 795 -3.24 19.49 19.42
C CYS A 795 -3.38 19.19 20.93
N ALA A 796 -3.36 17.90 21.29
CA ALA A 796 -3.38 17.45 22.68
C ALA A 796 -2.17 17.98 23.49
N LYS A 797 -2.25 17.95 24.82
CA LYS A 797 -1.13 18.35 25.70
C LYS A 797 0.15 17.57 25.37
N ALA A 798 1.30 18.25 25.39
CA ALA A 798 2.60 17.77 24.93
C ALA A 798 2.71 17.53 23.42
N TRP A 799 1.80 18.08 22.62
CA TRP A 799 1.85 18.06 21.15
C TRP A 799 1.75 19.47 20.55
N THR A 800 2.35 19.66 19.38
CA THR A 800 2.30 20.91 18.61
C THR A 800 1.89 20.67 17.17
N ALA A 801 1.23 21.66 16.58
CA ALA A 801 0.75 21.62 15.21
C ALA A 801 1.86 22.03 14.23
N ILE A 802 2.19 21.17 13.28
CA ILE A 802 3.12 21.47 12.19
C ILE A 802 2.31 21.69 10.91
N LEU A 803 2.61 22.77 10.21
CA LEU A 803 2.05 23.03 8.88
C LEU A 803 2.64 22.04 7.88
N LEU A 804 1.77 21.21 7.27
CA LEU A 804 2.16 20.41 6.13
C LEU A 804 2.04 21.24 4.86
N PRO A 805 3.10 21.34 4.04
CA PRO A 805 3.01 21.97 2.74
C PRO A 805 2.16 21.09 1.80
N LYS A 806 0.84 21.33 1.75
CA LYS A 806 -0.05 20.70 0.77
C LYS A 806 0.32 21.19 -0.64
N ARG A 807 1.00 20.35 -1.43
CA ARG A 807 1.15 20.54 -2.88
C ARG A 807 -0.08 20.01 -3.63
N THR A 808 -1.26 20.56 -3.36
CA THR A 808 -2.42 20.33 -4.21
C THR A 808 -2.63 21.55 -5.10
N TRP A 809 -2.56 21.36 -6.42
CA TRP A 809 -2.54 22.41 -7.44
C TRP A 809 -3.78 23.35 -7.45
N HIS A 810 -4.78 23.15 -6.58
CA HIS A 810 -6.06 23.89 -6.63
C HIS A 810 -6.65 24.34 -5.29
N SER A 811 -5.99 24.18 -4.14
CA SER A 811 -6.43 24.86 -2.89
C SER A 811 -5.24 25.21 -1.99
N THR A 812 -5.25 26.43 -1.46
CA THR A 812 -4.27 26.95 -0.48
C THR A 812 -4.66 26.59 0.95
N GLU A 813 -5.43 25.52 1.16
CA GLU A 813 -5.86 25.13 2.50
C GLU A 813 -4.66 24.58 3.28
N GLU A 814 -4.24 25.34 4.28
CA GLU A 814 -3.26 24.91 5.28
C GLU A 814 -3.79 23.67 6.01
N SER A 815 -2.99 22.61 6.04
CA SER A 815 -3.30 21.39 6.78
C SER A 815 -2.24 21.21 7.85
N TRP A 816 -2.70 21.08 9.10
CA TRP A 816 -1.82 20.90 10.24
C TRP A 816 -1.87 19.46 10.74
N VAL A 817 -0.74 18.96 11.23
CA VAL A 817 -0.61 17.65 11.87
C VAL A 817 0.08 17.80 13.21
N CYS A 818 -0.33 17.04 14.21
CA CYS A 818 0.27 17.09 15.54
C CYS A 818 1.54 16.24 15.63
N ARG A 819 2.52 16.76 16.38
CA ARG A 819 3.78 16.09 16.74
C ARG A 819 4.02 16.21 18.25
N PRO A 820 4.70 15.25 18.90
CA PRO A 820 5.13 15.43 20.28
C PRO A 820 6.15 16.59 20.41
N CYS A 821 6.04 17.36 21.48
CA CYS A 821 7.03 18.39 21.82
C CYS A 821 8.43 17.76 21.95
N SER A 822 9.47 18.51 21.57
CA SER A 822 10.86 18.00 21.67
C SER A 822 11.29 17.80 23.12
N ASP A 823 10.74 18.62 24.03
CA ASP A 823 10.88 18.45 25.47
C ASP A 823 9.68 17.62 26.00
N PRO A 824 9.91 16.45 26.62
CA PRO A 824 8.83 15.61 27.16
C PRO A 824 8.12 16.24 28.37
N ASP A 825 8.73 17.20 29.07
CA ASP A 825 8.13 17.90 30.21
C ASP A 825 7.26 19.10 29.77
N CYS A 826 7.19 19.35 28.46
CA CYS A 826 6.45 20.45 27.87
C CYS A 826 4.95 20.21 27.85
N GLU A 827 4.16 21.06 28.52
CA GLU A 827 2.69 20.96 28.42
C GLU A 827 2.16 21.46 27.06
N ARG A 828 2.79 22.49 26.48
CA ARG A 828 2.45 23.10 25.19
C ARG A 828 3.69 23.71 24.53
N CYS A 829 3.80 23.53 23.21
CA CYS A 829 4.88 24.07 22.38
C CYS A 829 4.31 24.59 21.04
N ASP A 830 3.09 25.12 21.06
CA ASP A 830 2.37 25.54 19.86
C ASP A 830 2.68 26.99 19.45
N VAL A 831 3.11 27.85 20.38
CA VAL A 831 3.42 29.26 20.08
C VAL A 831 4.89 29.46 19.70
N GLN A 832 5.82 28.87 20.45
CA GLN A 832 7.26 28.98 20.18
C GLN A 832 7.78 27.97 19.13
N GLY A 833 6.90 27.07 18.68
CA GLY A 833 7.26 25.97 17.78
C GLY A 833 7.89 24.77 18.51
N PRO A 834 8.24 23.70 17.79
CA PRO A 834 8.57 22.41 18.38
C PRO A 834 9.81 22.39 19.28
N GLY A 835 10.65 23.43 19.24
CA GLY A 835 11.88 23.56 20.04
C GLY A 835 11.75 24.46 21.28
N GLY A 836 10.62 25.14 21.48
CA GLY A 836 10.39 26.02 22.63
C GLY A 836 9.14 25.60 23.40
N CYS A 837 9.25 25.44 24.71
CA CYS A 837 8.07 25.32 25.55
C CYS A 837 7.41 26.68 25.73
N ASP A 838 6.10 26.71 25.60
CA ASP A 838 5.33 27.89 25.93
C ASP A 838 5.34 28.02 27.45
N ASP A 839 6.26 28.85 27.97
CA ASP A 839 6.42 29.07 29.40
C ASP A 839 5.07 29.42 30.04
N LYS A 840 4.72 28.70 31.12
CA LYS A 840 3.54 28.97 31.96
C LYS A 840 3.46 30.43 32.43
N ALA A 841 4.59 31.14 32.44
CA ALA A 841 4.72 32.51 32.91
C ALA A 841 4.15 33.58 31.95
N THR A 842 3.92 33.26 30.67
CA THR A 842 3.51 34.27 29.68
C THR A 842 2.00 34.47 29.54
N TYR A 843 1.19 33.54 30.08
CA TYR A 843 -0.26 33.70 30.19
C TYR A 843 -0.66 34.19 31.60
N GLY A 844 -0.34 35.45 31.90
CA GLY A 844 -1.02 36.16 32.99
C GLY A 844 -2.53 36.29 32.66
N PRO A 845 -3.42 36.31 33.66
CA PRO A 845 -4.87 36.29 33.45
C PRO A 845 -5.36 37.62 32.86
N TRP A 846 -5.41 37.70 31.53
CA TRP A 846 -6.20 38.71 30.83
C TRP A 846 -7.66 38.22 30.72
N LEU A 847 -8.37 38.27 31.85
CA LEU A 847 -9.83 38.35 31.85
C LEU A 847 -10.22 39.83 31.63
N PRO A 848 -10.95 40.20 30.57
CA PRO A 848 -11.65 41.47 30.56
C PRO A 848 -12.82 41.42 31.56
N PRO A 849 -13.02 42.45 32.40
CA PRO A 849 -14.19 42.50 33.26
C PRO A 849 -15.41 42.91 32.43
N GLY A 850 -16.38 42.00 32.32
CA GLY A 850 -17.74 42.28 31.85
C GLY A 850 -17.95 42.13 30.35
N ILE A 851 -18.67 41.06 29.96
CA ILE A 851 -19.97 41.05 29.26
C ILE A 851 -20.57 39.66 29.44
#